data_AF-A0A954WXD3-F1
#
_entry.id   AF-A0A954WXD3-F1
#
_cell.length_a   1.000
_cell.length_b   1.000
_cell.length_c   1.000
_cell.angle_alpha   90.00
_cell.angle_beta   90.00
_cell.angle_gamma   90.00
#
_symmetry.space_group_name_H-M   'P 1'
#
loop_
_entity.id
_entity.type
_entity.pdbx_description
1 polymer ?
#
loop_
_entity_poly.entity_id
_entity_poly.type
_entity_poly.pdbx_seq_one_letter_code
_entity_poly.pdbx_strand_id
1 'polypeptide(L)'
;MSIVAAVVLASCVSLLVVDHVRWSMVYPTQREALEVAEDAARQDAESAEQFHQLIETQTRQSLTFKRRERWASMLALVAAGGLIWSLRGPSVDKPSLPSTLAEAMPRRVPPTSDPESSTDDLSTLTVSEPSEPEVDLAAVRRIVERVGRDARQLIPLLHEIQHEYRYLPAAALDELCRLTDITPTQVASVSSFYTRFRTKPCGKHLVEVCRGTACHVAGADRVLEELRRGLGIPAGTDTDAARMATVEDVGCMGCCTLATAVKVDGQLFAHVRVEDLPEILDECRDKPKDRRGYKPSKKAASRPAQEESTATLLTAPEMTGSNVVTQLWPHLTTGTLDEYEQQGGFAALAKCLSAGEQQSVIDQIERSGLRGRGGGGFPTARKWRLVSEQVGDKFVVCNGDEGDPGAFMDRSIMESAPASVLEGMLLAAWAVGASRGIVYVRNEYPLAVERLRETVGRMREKGLLGDNIFGCKFAFDIDVIEGAGAFVCGEETALIESVMGNRGTPHYRPPYPAVSGLWERPTLVNNVETLACVPWIIRHGADAFSSVGTAGSKGTKVFSLAGKIQQGGLVEAPMGTTIRELVEQYGGGVAPGRTFKAVQIGGPSGGCIPAALSDTPIDYEALRELGAIMGSGGLVVLDDTDCMVDVARYFLEFTQQESCGHCTFCRVGTRKLLDMLERLCSGKASRHELDDIAWLAQSVTDGSLCGLGKTAPNPVVTTLKYFRDEYEAHLEGRCPAGRCKSLIQYKVTRDCVGCTLCAQHCPVAAIEATPYRQHVIDTQLCTCCDACRTTCPEHAIVTISPGKSHKPKPEPKVPKPEIQVA
;
A
#
# COMPACT_ATOMS: atom_id res chain seq x y z
N MET A 1 -31.00 42.82 -17.23
CA MET A 1 -30.18 41.68 -16.77
C MET A 1 -29.03 41.35 -17.70
N SER A 2 -29.22 41.40 -19.03
CA SER A 2 -28.21 40.97 -20.01
C SER A 2 -26.92 41.82 -20.01
N ILE A 3 -27.02 43.13 -19.77
CA ILE A 3 -25.85 44.01 -19.63
C ILE A 3 -25.06 43.70 -18.34
N VAL A 4 -25.76 43.48 -17.22
CA VAL A 4 -25.11 43.13 -15.94
C VAL A 4 -24.40 41.77 -16.03
N ALA A 5 -25.04 40.77 -16.64
CA ALA A 5 -24.43 39.47 -16.87
C ALA A 5 -23.20 39.55 -17.78
N ALA A 6 -23.25 40.36 -18.85
CA ALA A 6 -22.11 40.60 -19.73
C ALA A 6 -20.95 41.33 -19.00
N VAL A 7 -21.25 42.32 -18.17
CA VAL A 7 -20.25 43.02 -17.35
C VAL A 7 -19.62 42.08 -16.32
N VAL A 8 -20.41 41.22 -15.67
CA VAL A 8 -19.89 40.21 -14.73
C VAL A 8 -19.00 39.21 -15.45
N LEU A 9 -19.42 38.70 -16.62
CA LEU A 9 -18.64 37.76 -17.41
C LEU A 9 -17.30 38.37 -17.86
N ALA A 10 -17.33 39.59 -18.39
CA ALA A 10 -16.12 40.33 -18.77
C ALA A 10 -15.22 40.56 -17.56
N SER A 11 -15.78 40.94 -16.40
CA SER A 11 -15.01 41.12 -15.16
C SER A 11 -14.37 39.82 -14.66
N CYS A 12 -15.08 38.69 -14.74
CA CYS A 12 -14.56 37.38 -14.38
C CYS A 12 -13.42 36.94 -15.31
N VAL A 13 -13.57 37.15 -16.62
CA VAL A 13 -12.51 36.86 -17.60
C VAL A 13 -11.30 37.76 -17.35
N SER A 14 -11.50 39.06 -17.12
CA SER A 14 -10.40 39.97 -16.77
C SER A 14 -9.69 39.57 -15.48
N LEU A 15 -10.42 39.14 -14.45
CA LEU A 15 -9.81 38.63 -13.20
C LEU A 15 -9.00 37.37 -13.43
N LEU A 16 -9.52 36.40 -14.20
CA LEU A 16 -8.81 35.17 -14.54
C LEU A 16 -7.53 35.45 -15.34
N VAL A 17 -7.59 36.38 -16.31
CA VAL A 17 -6.43 36.79 -17.10
C VAL A 17 -5.40 37.52 -16.25
N VAL A 18 -5.81 38.46 -15.38
CA VAL A 18 -4.90 39.19 -14.49
C VAL A 18 -4.24 38.25 -13.48
N ASP A 19 -5.00 37.33 -12.90
CA ASP A 19 -4.47 36.34 -11.96
C ASP A 19 -3.52 35.36 -12.67
N HIS A 20 -3.84 34.89 -13.88
CA HIS A 20 -2.96 34.04 -14.68
C HIS A 20 -1.65 34.76 -15.08
N VAL A 21 -1.74 36.01 -15.52
CA VAL A 21 -0.58 36.84 -15.87
C VAL A 21 0.30 37.09 -14.63
N ARG A 22 -0.29 37.44 -13.48
CA ARG A 22 0.46 37.56 -12.22
C ARG A 22 1.16 36.26 -11.83
N TRP A 23 0.47 35.12 -11.95
CA TRP A 23 1.05 33.83 -11.59
C TRP A 23 2.20 33.45 -12.53
N SER A 24 2.06 33.70 -13.84
CA SER A 24 3.12 33.46 -14.82
C SER A 24 4.38 34.33 -14.62
N MET A 25 4.24 35.52 -14.02
CA MET A 25 5.37 36.38 -13.67
C MET A 25 6.05 36.01 -12.34
N VAL A 26 5.27 35.53 -11.37
CA VAL A 26 5.74 35.24 -10.00
C VAL A 26 6.28 33.81 -9.88
N TYR A 27 5.78 32.87 -10.66
CA TYR A 27 6.18 31.46 -10.58
C TYR A 27 7.67 31.22 -10.85
N PRO A 28 8.32 31.84 -11.86
CA PRO A 28 9.75 31.66 -12.10
C PRO A 28 10.61 32.13 -10.92
N THR A 29 10.29 33.29 -10.36
CA THR A 29 11.02 33.87 -9.21
C THR A 29 10.80 33.09 -7.92
N GLN A 30 9.60 32.55 -7.70
CA GLN A 30 9.35 31.65 -6.56
C GLN A 30 10.06 30.31 -6.70
N ARG A 31 10.17 29.79 -7.92
CA ARG A 31 10.90 28.55 -8.19
C ARG A 31 12.40 28.73 -7.91
N GLU A 32 13.01 29.79 -8.41
CA GLU A 32 14.41 30.13 -8.10
C GLU A 32 14.64 30.31 -6.60
N ALA A 33 13.72 30.97 -5.89
CA ALA A 33 13.80 31.13 -4.44
C ALA A 33 13.69 29.80 -3.68
N LEU A 34 12.86 28.86 -4.15
CA LEU A 34 12.80 27.51 -3.57
C LEU A 34 14.05 26.69 -3.86
N GLU A 35 14.61 26.77 -5.07
CA GLU A 35 15.85 26.04 -5.42
C GLU A 35 17.01 26.52 -4.53
N VAL A 36 17.13 27.83 -4.32
CA VAL A 36 18.14 28.42 -3.40
C VAL A 36 17.89 28.02 -1.94
N ALA A 37 16.62 28.07 -1.48
CA ALA A 37 16.28 27.70 -0.11
C ALA A 37 16.42 26.19 0.15
N GLU A 38 16.18 25.34 -0.87
CA GLU A 38 16.41 23.90 -0.80
C GLU A 38 17.90 23.58 -0.66
N ASP A 39 18.76 24.27 -1.41
CA ASP A 39 20.21 24.10 -1.31
C ASP A 39 20.76 24.58 0.04
N ALA A 40 20.18 25.64 0.63
CA ALA A 40 20.52 26.11 1.97
C ALA A 40 20.01 25.14 3.07
N ALA A 41 18.79 24.60 2.93
CA ALA A 41 18.21 23.63 3.86
C ALA A 41 19.01 22.31 3.94
N ARG A 42 19.81 22.00 2.93
CA ARG A 42 20.73 20.83 2.95
C ARG A 42 21.97 21.06 3.83
N GLN A 43 22.26 22.30 4.23
CA GLN A 43 23.49 22.68 4.92
C GLN A 43 23.29 22.94 6.42
N ASP A 44 22.13 23.41 6.86
CA ASP A 44 21.82 23.64 8.28
C ASP A 44 20.32 23.53 8.63
N ALA A 45 20.03 23.27 9.91
CA ALA A 45 18.68 23.02 10.41
C ALA A 45 17.78 24.28 10.49
N GLU A 46 18.36 25.46 10.63
CA GLU A 46 17.61 26.74 10.67
C GLU A 46 17.09 27.08 9.27
N SER A 47 17.91 26.85 8.24
CA SER A 47 17.53 26.96 6.83
C SER A 47 16.47 25.93 6.41
N ALA A 48 16.45 24.74 7.02
CA ALA A 48 15.41 23.74 6.78
C ALA A 48 14.03 24.20 7.28
N GLU A 49 13.96 24.86 8.43
CA GLU A 49 12.72 25.43 8.94
C GLU A 49 12.23 26.61 8.07
N GLN A 50 13.15 27.45 7.59
CA GLN A 50 12.83 28.52 6.63
C GLN A 50 12.32 27.96 5.28
N PHE A 51 12.92 26.87 4.79
CA PHE A 51 12.46 26.18 3.59
C PHE A 51 11.05 25.58 3.77
N HIS A 52 10.78 24.98 4.93
CA HIS A 52 9.44 24.49 5.27
C HIS A 52 8.41 25.62 5.30
N GLN A 53 8.72 26.77 5.91
CA GLN A 53 7.83 27.94 5.92
C GLN A 53 7.60 28.51 4.51
N LEU A 54 8.62 28.49 3.65
CA LEU A 54 8.53 28.93 2.25
C LEU A 54 7.62 28.00 1.44
N ILE A 55 7.77 26.67 1.60
CA ILE A 55 6.88 25.66 1.02
C ILE A 55 5.44 25.85 1.50
N GLU A 56 5.22 26.05 2.80
CA GLU A 56 3.88 26.26 3.34
C GLU A 56 3.24 27.53 2.77
N THR A 57 4.01 28.60 2.64
CA THR A 57 3.56 29.86 2.07
C THR A 57 3.19 29.70 0.59
N GLN A 58 4.05 29.06 -0.21
CA GLN A 58 3.80 28.82 -1.63
C GLN A 58 2.62 27.87 -1.85
N THR A 59 2.50 26.83 -1.00
CA THR A 59 1.37 25.90 -1.00
C THR A 59 0.07 26.65 -0.70
N ARG A 60 0.05 27.46 0.36
CA ARG A 60 -1.12 28.28 0.72
C ARG A 60 -1.49 29.24 -0.42
N GLN A 61 -0.52 29.90 -1.05
CA GLN A 61 -0.74 30.81 -2.18
C GLN A 61 -1.33 30.08 -3.40
N SER A 62 -0.79 28.91 -3.75
CA SER A 62 -1.28 28.06 -4.84
C SER A 62 -2.71 27.57 -4.59
N LEU A 63 -3.02 27.19 -3.35
CA LEU A 63 -4.35 26.79 -2.93
C LEU A 63 -5.35 27.95 -2.99
N THR A 64 -4.95 29.16 -2.54
CA THR A 64 -5.80 30.35 -2.69
C THR A 64 -6.03 30.74 -4.14
N PHE A 65 -5.03 30.56 -5.01
CA PHE A 65 -5.16 30.80 -6.46
C PHE A 65 -6.19 29.85 -7.07
N LYS A 66 -6.05 28.53 -6.89
CA LYS A 66 -7.03 27.53 -7.39
C LYS A 66 -8.43 27.76 -6.83
N ARG A 67 -8.54 28.20 -5.57
CA ARG A 67 -9.84 28.54 -4.97
C ARG A 67 -10.47 29.75 -5.68
N ARG A 68 -9.71 30.82 -5.95
CA ARG A 68 -10.19 32.00 -6.70
C ARG A 68 -10.57 31.66 -8.13
N GLU A 69 -9.77 30.85 -8.80
CA GLU A 69 -10.03 30.37 -10.16
C GLU A 69 -11.36 29.61 -10.24
N ARG A 70 -11.64 28.72 -9.27
CA ARG A 70 -12.92 28.01 -9.16
C ARG A 70 -14.09 28.95 -8.89
N TRP A 71 -13.93 29.93 -7.99
CA TRP A 71 -14.98 30.94 -7.72
C TRP A 71 -15.27 31.79 -8.96
N ALA A 72 -14.24 32.25 -9.66
CA ALA A 72 -14.38 33.02 -10.90
C ALA A 72 -15.03 32.19 -12.02
N SER A 73 -14.68 30.91 -12.13
CA SER A 73 -15.30 29.97 -13.09
C SER A 73 -16.77 29.70 -12.76
N MET A 74 -17.11 29.50 -11.48
CA MET A 74 -18.50 29.35 -11.04
C MET A 74 -19.31 30.63 -11.29
N LEU A 75 -18.77 31.81 -10.99
CA LEU A 75 -19.42 33.09 -11.28
C LEU A 75 -19.62 33.30 -12.79
N ALA A 76 -18.65 32.91 -13.61
CA ALA A 76 -18.78 32.95 -15.06
C ALA A 76 -19.89 32.00 -15.56
N LEU A 77 -19.99 30.79 -15.00
CA LEU A 77 -21.06 29.83 -15.32
C LEU A 77 -22.44 30.35 -14.89
N VAL A 78 -22.56 30.95 -13.70
CA VAL A 78 -23.81 31.56 -13.22
C VAL A 78 -24.20 32.77 -14.08
N ALA A 79 -23.24 33.61 -14.47
CA ALA A 79 -23.46 34.75 -15.36
C ALA A 79 -23.85 34.31 -16.77
N ALA A 80 -23.21 33.28 -17.32
CA ALA A 80 -23.58 32.67 -18.59
C ALA A 80 -24.99 32.06 -18.55
N GLY A 81 -25.32 31.34 -17.47
CA GLY A 81 -26.66 30.82 -17.20
C GLY A 81 -27.71 31.93 -17.10
N GLY A 82 -27.39 33.03 -16.42
CA GLY A 82 -28.25 34.23 -16.35
C GLY A 82 -28.42 34.95 -17.68
N LEU A 83 -27.39 34.96 -18.54
CA LEU A 83 -27.46 35.50 -19.90
C LEU A 83 -28.37 34.63 -20.78
N ILE A 84 -28.19 33.31 -20.74
CA ILE A 84 -29.01 32.33 -21.45
C ILE A 84 -30.47 32.40 -20.99
N TRP A 85 -30.71 32.54 -19.68
CA TRP A 85 -32.04 32.74 -19.11
C TRP A 85 -32.66 34.06 -19.57
N SER A 86 -31.88 35.14 -19.62
CA SER A 86 -32.35 36.44 -20.13
C SER A 86 -32.70 36.43 -21.63
N LEU A 87 -32.08 35.55 -22.40
CA LEU A 87 -32.35 35.35 -23.82
C LEU A 87 -33.56 34.45 -24.09
N ARG A 88 -34.03 33.70 -23.08
CA ARG A 88 -35.12 32.72 -23.25
C ARG A 88 -36.52 33.19 -22.79
N GLY A 89 -36.64 34.36 -22.16
CA GLY A 89 -37.95 34.91 -21.72
C GLY A 89 -38.60 34.11 -20.56
N PRO A 90 -39.41 34.74 -19.69
CA PRO A 90 -39.77 34.13 -18.41
C PRO A 90 -41.13 33.41 -18.43
N SER A 91 -41.18 32.22 -17.81
CA SER A 91 -42.39 31.69 -17.16
C SER A 91 -42.14 31.63 -15.63
N VAL A 92 -43.08 32.20 -14.89
CA VAL A 92 -43.10 32.59 -13.46
C VAL A 92 -43.18 31.33 -12.56
N ASP A 93 -42.62 31.22 -11.34
CA ASP A 93 -43.05 31.89 -10.08
C ASP A 93 -41.93 32.05 -9.04
N LYS A 94 -42.02 33.12 -8.24
CA LYS A 94 -41.12 33.48 -7.10
C LYS A 94 -41.75 33.11 -5.76
N PRO A 95 -40.91 32.83 -4.75
CA PRO A 95 -41.07 33.52 -3.47
C PRO A 95 -39.78 34.20 -2.99
N SER A 96 -39.97 35.27 -2.21
CA SER A 96 -38.99 36.22 -1.70
C SER A 96 -38.34 35.80 -0.37
N LEU A 97 -37.06 36.17 -0.17
CA LEU A 97 -36.41 36.31 1.14
C LEU A 97 -35.63 37.64 1.24
N PRO A 98 -35.41 38.14 2.47
CA PRO A 98 -35.15 39.55 2.77
C PRO A 98 -33.68 39.94 2.76
N SER A 99 -33.46 41.23 2.51
CA SER A 99 -32.19 41.95 2.62
C SER A 99 -31.85 42.26 4.08
N THR A 100 -30.67 41.84 4.55
CA THR A 100 -29.72 42.67 5.32
C THR A 100 -28.47 41.86 5.64
N LEU A 101 -27.32 42.26 5.08
CA LEU A 101 -25.98 41.87 5.52
C LEU A 101 -25.08 43.08 5.35
N ALA A 102 -24.88 43.81 6.44
CA ALA A 102 -23.79 44.74 6.63
C ALA A 102 -23.25 44.52 8.04
N GLU A 103 -21.94 44.73 8.18
CA GLU A 103 -21.12 44.69 9.41
C GLU A 103 -20.53 43.33 9.81
N ALA A 104 -19.22 43.17 9.56
CA ALA A 104 -18.20 43.19 10.63
C ALA A 104 -16.80 42.87 10.05
N MET A 105 -15.91 43.86 10.05
CA MET A 105 -14.46 43.65 9.93
C MET A 105 -13.82 43.71 11.32
N PRO A 106 -12.98 42.75 11.75
CA PRO A 106 -12.09 42.96 12.88
C PRO A 106 -10.78 43.61 12.43
N ARG A 107 -10.34 44.58 13.25
CA ARG A 107 -9.11 45.36 13.14
C ARG A 107 -7.86 44.49 13.41
N ARG A 108 -6.75 44.85 12.77
CA ARG A 108 -5.39 44.32 13.03
C ARG A 108 -4.94 44.66 14.44
N VAL A 109 -4.36 43.68 15.12
CA VAL A 109 -3.58 43.83 16.36
C VAL A 109 -2.09 43.86 15.97
N PRO A 110 -1.25 44.76 16.51
CA PRO A 110 0.18 44.77 16.24
C PRO A 110 0.93 43.71 17.07
N PRO A 111 2.11 43.25 16.61
CA PRO A 111 2.89 42.24 17.33
C PRO A 111 3.54 42.86 18.58
N THR A 112 3.37 42.21 19.72
CA THR A 112 4.09 42.50 20.95
C THR A 112 5.40 41.74 21.00
N SER A 113 6.42 42.43 21.50
CA SER A 113 7.82 42.07 21.71
C SER A 113 8.06 40.78 22.49
N ASP A 114 9.15 40.11 22.12
CA ASP A 114 9.80 38.99 22.80
C ASP A 114 10.12 39.27 24.28
N PRO A 115 10.10 38.25 25.14
CA PRO A 115 10.90 38.23 26.35
C PRO A 115 12.18 37.41 26.15
N GLU A 116 13.27 38.10 26.48
CA GLU A 116 14.64 37.72 26.74
C GLU A 116 14.96 36.27 27.14
N SER A 117 16.05 35.82 26.52
CA SER A 117 17.05 34.83 26.93
C SER A 117 17.14 34.45 28.42
N SER A 118 17.07 33.15 28.68
CA SER A 118 17.88 32.49 29.71
C SER A 118 18.71 31.39 29.04
N THR A 119 19.99 31.67 28.82
CA THR A 119 21.01 30.68 28.46
C THR A 119 21.33 29.87 29.72
N ASP A 120 20.75 28.68 29.83
CA ASP A 120 21.28 27.64 30.71
C ASP A 120 22.02 26.59 29.88
N ASP A 121 23.19 26.29 30.41
CA ASP A 121 24.31 25.52 29.89
C ASP A 121 23.93 24.09 29.47
N LEU A 122 23.92 23.83 28.16
CA LEU A 122 23.81 22.49 27.57
C LEU A 122 25.14 22.10 26.91
N SER A 123 26.25 22.34 27.61
CA SER A 123 27.54 21.78 27.25
C SER A 123 28.00 20.81 28.35
N THR A 124 27.64 19.53 28.21
CA THR A 124 28.38 18.33 28.67
C THR A 124 27.47 17.10 28.81
N LEU A 125 27.00 16.56 27.68
CA LEU A 125 26.67 15.14 27.59
C LEU A 125 27.12 14.64 26.22
N THR A 126 28.43 14.59 25.99
CA THR A 126 29.00 13.72 24.96
C THR A 126 28.80 12.28 25.43
N VAL A 127 27.67 11.69 25.05
CA VAL A 127 27.56 10.23 24.98
C VAL A 127 28.54 9.80 23.90
N SER A 128 29.63 9.15 24.28
CA SER A 128 30.56 8.56 23.33
C SER A 128 29.79 7.58 22.44
N GLU A 129 29.66 7.89 21.16
CA GLU A 129 29.18 6.93 20.17
C GLU A 129 30.12 5.71 20.22
N PRO A 130 29.61 4.50 20.47
CA PRO A 130 30.44 3.31 20.46
C PRO A 130 31.01 3.12 19.04
N SER A 131 32.33 2.94 18.95
CA SER A 131 33.09 2.75 17.71
C SER A 131 32.38 1.78 16.76
N GLU A 132 32.24 2.18 15.49
CA GLU A 132 31.72 1.30 14.44
C GLU A 132 32.51 -0.02 14.40
N PRO A 133 31.84 -1.17 14.19
CA PRO A 133 32.53 -2.45 14.07
C PRO A 133 33.53 -2.41 12.91
N GLU A 134 34.70 -3.01 13.11
CA GLU A 134 35.79 -3.03 12.13
C GLU A 134 35.32 -3.68 10.81
N VAL A 135 35.40 -2.92 9.70
CA VAL A 135 34.90 -3.33 8.38
C VAL A 135 36.04 -3.95 7.56
N ASP A 136 35.91 -5.24 7.19
CA ASP A 136 36.86 -5.90 6.27
C ASP A 136 36.71 -5.39 4.84
N LEU A 137 37.47 -4.36 4.45
CA LEU A 137 37.44 -3.82 3.08
C LEU A 137 37.83 -4.85 2.00
N ALA A 138 38.52 -5.95 2.35
CA ALA A 138 38.81 -7.02 1.39
C ALA A 138 37.55 -7.80 1.00
N ALA A 139 36.56 -7.90 1.88
CA ALA A 139 35.26 -8.48 1.55
C ALA A 139 34.52 -7.64 0.51
N VAL A 140 34.55 -6.31 0.63
CA VAL A 140 33.96 -5.39 -0.36
C VAL A 140 34.58 -5.59 -1.74
N ARG A 141 35.92 -5.73 -1.83
CA ARG A 141 36.60 -6.02 -3.10
C ARG A 141 36.09 -7.32 -3.74
N ARG A 142 35.97 -8.40 -2.96
CA ARG A 142 35.45 -9.70 -3.44
C ARG A 142 34.02 -9.60 -3.94
N ILE A 143 33.17 -8.82 -3.25
CA ILE A 143 31.78 -8.57 -3.65
C ILE A 143 31.75 -7.85 -5.00
N VAL A 144 32.51 -6.77 -5.17
CA VAL A 144 32.59 -6.00 -6.41
C VAL A 144 33.13 -6.85 -7.57
N GLU A 145 34.12 -7.69 -7.34
CA GLU A 145 34.67 -8.60 -8.37
C GLU A 145 33.64 -9.63 -8.84
N ARG A 146 32.79 -10.14 -7.92
CA ARG A 146 31.77 -11.15 -8.22
C ARG A 146 30.53 -10.55 -8.88
N VAL A 147 30.06 -9.39 -8.40
CA VAL A 147 28.78 -8.79 -8.83
C VAL A 147 28.97 -7.84 -10.02
N GLY A 148 30.04 -7.05 -10.01
CA GLY A 148 30.37 -6.08 -11.04
C GLY A 148 30.58 -4.66 -10.51
N ARG A 149 30.79 -3.72 -11.43
CA ARG A 149 31.22 -2.33 -11.14
C ARG A 149 30.28 -1.26 -11.70
N ASP A 150 29.22 -1.68 -12.39
CA ASP A 150 28.32 -0.79 -13.10
C ASP A 150 27.20 -0.29 -12.17
N ALA A 151 26.71 0.92 -12.40
CA ALA A 151 25.59 1.49 -11.64
C ALA A 151 24.33 0.61 -11.66
N ARG A 152 24.09 -0.15 -12.74
CA ARG A 152 23.00 -1.14 -12.86
C ARG A 152 23.05 -2.22 -11.79
N GLN A 153 24.24 -2.47 -11.25
CA GLN A 153 24.48 -3.48 -10.22
C GLN A 153 24.43 -2.91 -8.81
N LEU A 154 24.11 -1.61 -8.63
CA LEU A 154 24.12 -0.95 -7.33
C LEU A 154 23.21 -1.67 -6.31
N ILE A 155 21.96 -1.96 -6.65
CA ILE A 155 21.04 -2.66 -5.73
C ILE A 155 21.58 -4.05 -5.34
N PRO A 156 21.99 -4.93 -6.28
CA PRO A 156 22.67 -6.18 -5.95
C PRO A 156 23.93 -6.01 -5.09
N LEU A 157 24.78 -5.01 -5.37
CA LEU A 157 25.98 -4.71 -4.60
C LEU A 157 25.65 -4.34 -3.15
N LEU A 158 24.62 -3.51 -2.95
CA LEU A 158 24.15 -3.14 -1.61
C LEU A 158 23.57 -4.33 -0.87
N HIS A 159 22.84 -5.23 -1.54
CA HIS A 159 22.35 -6.47 -0.93
C HIS A 159 23.48 -7.35 -0.41
N GLU A 160 24.53 -7.56 -1.22
CA GLU A 160 25.67 -8.39 -0.81
C GLU A 160 26.49 -7.76 0.32
N ILE A 161 26.70 -6.43 0.28
CA ILE A 161 27.36 -5.71 1.39
C ILE A 161 26.52 -5.83 2.67
N GLN A 162 25.20 -5.63 2.56
CA GLN A 162 24.32 -5.78 3.70
C GLN A 162 24.26 -7.22 4.21
N HIS A 163 24.34 -8.23 3.35
CA HIS A 163 24.39 -9.62 3.79
C HIS A 163 25.66 -9.89 4.60
N GLU A 164 26.81 -9.36 4.16
CA GLU A 164 28.10 -9.50 4.86
C GLU A 164 28.10 -8.81 6.24
N TYR A 165 27.61 -7.57 6.32
CA TYR A 165 27.72 -6.77 7.55
C TYR A 165 26.42 -6.64 8.36
N ARG A 166 25.28 -7.12 7.83
CA ARG A 166 23.89 -6.96 8.31
C ARG A 166 23.29 -5.54 8.22
N TYR A 167 24.11 -4.57 7.84
CA TYR A 167 23.75 -3.19 7.51
C TYR A 167 24.72 -2.68 6.42
N LEU A 168 24.64 -1.41 6.05
CA LEU A 168 25.54 -0.76 5.11
C LEU A 168 26.52 0.18 5.84
N PRO A 169 27.73 -0.30 6.24
CA PRO A 169 28.74 0.55 6.87
C PRO A 169 29.22 1.66 5.93
N ALA A 170 29.42 2.87 6.45
CA ALA A 170 29.94 3.99 5.67
C ALA A 170 31.27 3.66 4.99
N ALA A 171 32.21 3.04 5.72
CA ALA A 171 33.50 2.61 5.18
C ALA A 171 33.38 1.58 4.02
N ALA A 172 32.39 0.69 4.07
CA ALA A 172 32.14 -0.27 2.99
C ALA A 172 31.57 0.41 1.74
N LEU A 173 30.66 1.38 1.93
CA LEU A 173 30.08 2.18 0.85
C LEU A 173 31.11 3.10 0.19
N ASP A 174 32.03 3.68 0.96
CA ASP A 174 33.13 4.48 0.44
C ASP A 174 34.07 3.63 -0.42
N GLU A 175 34.43 2.43 0.05
CA GLU A 175 35.27 1.51 -0.72
C GLU A 175 34.55 1.02 -1.99
N LEU A 176 33.24 0.77 -1.92
CA LEU A 176 32.42 0.47 -3.11
C LEU A 176 32.53 1.61 -4.14
N CYS A 177 32.37 2.87 -3.72
CA CYS A 177 32.49 4.02 -4.63
C CYS A 177 33.90 4.17 -5.21
N ARG A 178 34.96 3.78 -4.47
CA ARG A 178 36.33 3.81 -4.99
C ARG A 178 36.61 2.72 -6.03
N LEU A 179 35.93 1.58 -5.95
CA LEU A 179 36.16 0.42 -6.80
C LEU A 179 35.28 0.38 -8.07
N THR A 180 34.27 1.23 -8.13
CA THR A 180 33.21 1.21 -9.14
C THR A 180 33.00 2.60 -9.75
N ASP A 181 32.18 2.68 -10.80
CA ASP A 181 31.78 3.97 -11.39
C ASP A 181 30.58 4.59 -10.64
N ILE A 182 30.25 4.07 -9.46
CA ILE A 182 29.10 4.47 -8.65
C ILE A 182 29.50 5.61 -7.73
N THR A 183 28.75 6.70 -7.79
CA THR A 183 28.98 7.88 -6.95
C THR A 183 28.35 7.74 -5.56
N PRO A 184 28.90 8.42 -4.52
CA PRO A 184 28.28 8.47 -3.20
C PRO A 184 26.83 8.98 -3.22
N THR A 185 26.50 9.89 -4.15
CA THR A 185 25.14 10.40 -4.34
C THR A 185 24.19 9.32 -4.85
N GLN A 186 24.63 8.47 -5.78
CA GLN A 186 23.82 7.34 -6.24
C GLN A 186 23.59 6.33 -5.12
N VAL A 187 24.64 5.98 -4.37
CA VAL A 187 24.54 5.12 -3.20
C VAL A 187 23.52 5.68 -2.20
N ALA A 188 23.67 6.94 -1.80
CA ALA A 188 22.76 7.59 -0.86
C ALA A 188 21.32 7.67 -1.40
N SER A 189 21.12 7.97 -2.68
CA SER A 189 19.77 8.06 -3.27
C SER A 189 19.06 6.71 -3.31
N VAL A 190 19.79 5.61 -3.47
CA VAL A 190 19.22 4.25 -3.50
C VAL A 190 19.05 3.74 -2.08
N SER A 191 20.09 3.78 -1.25
CA SER A 191 20.08 3.21 0.09
C SER A 191 19.09 3.90 1.04
N SER A 192 18.78 5.18 0.83
CA SER A 192 17.77 5.91 1.62
C SER A 192 16.34 5.74 1.11
N PHE A 193 16.15 5.28 -0.13
CA PHE A 193 14.82 5.13 -0.73
C PHE A 193 14.21 3.75 -0.48
N TYR A 194 15.02 2.71 -0.60
CA TYR A 194 14.59 1.33 -0.46
C TYR A 194 14.60 0.91 1.01
N THR A 195 13.45 0.49 1.54
CA THR A 195 13.28 0.25 2.98
C THR A 195 14.09 -0.93 3.50
N ARG A 196 14.58 -1.81 2.62
CA ARG A 196 15.39 -2.97 2.98
C ARG A 196 16.86 -2.66 3.20
N PHE A 197 17.33 -1.47 2.85
CA PHE A 197 18.70 -1.07 3.12
C PHE A 197 18.82 -0.37 4.47
N ARG A 198 19.52 -1.03 5.40
CA ARG A 198 19.80 -0.52 6.74
C ARG A 198 21.09 0.28 6.73
N THR A 199 20.99 1.56 7.07
CA THR A 199 22.16 2.45 7.23
C THR A 199 22.65 2.54 8.66
N LYS A 200 21.94 1.91 9.62
CA LYS A 200 22.31 1.87 11.04
C LYS A 200 22.64 0.44 11.45
N PRO A 201 23.56 0.24 12.42
CA PRO A 201 23.86 -1.09 12.95
C PRO A 201 22.60 -1.77 13.52
N CYS A 202 22.36 -3.01 13.10
CA CYS A 202 21.31 -3.85 13.66
C CYS A 202 21.80 -4.58 14.90
N GLY A 203 20.85 -5.02 15.74
CA GLY A 203 21.10 -5.94 16.83
C GLY A 203 21.51 -7.33 16.31
N LYS A 204 21.90 -8.21 17.24
CA LYS A 204 22.24 -9.60 16.92
C LYS A 204 21.09 -10.35 16.23
N HIS A 205 19.87 -10.10 16.68
CA HIS A 205 18.62 -10.66 16.18
C HIS A 205 17.79 -9.58 15.46
N LEU A 206 17.23 -9.91 14.29
CA LEU A 206 16.30 -9.06 13.56
C LEU A 206 14.88 -9.63 13.67
N VAL A 207 13.96 -8.84 14.21
CA VAL A 207 12.54 -9.16 14.37
C VAL A 207 11.72 -8.26 13.45
N GLU A 208 11.12 -8.83 12.42
CA GLU A 208 10.29 -8.13 11.46
C GLU A 208 8.81 -8.44 11.74
N VAL A 209 8.00 -7.42 12.00
CA VAL A 209 6.55 -7.56 12.24
C VAL A 209 5.79 -7.13 10.99
N CYS A 210 5.02 -8.04 10.40
CA CYS A 210 4.25 -7.74 9.19
C CYS A 210 3.11 -6.75 9.49
N ARG A 211 3.13 -5.61 8.82
CA ARG A 211 2.09 -4.57 8.86
C ARG A 211 1.15 -4.64 7.66
N GLY A 212 1.14 -5.73 6.90
CA GLY A 212 0.18 -5.94 5.82
C GLY A 212 -1.27 -5.98 6.35
N THR A 213 -2.25 -5.74 5.49
CA THR A 213 -3.66 -5.52 5.88
C THR A 213 -4.25 -6.64 6.70
N ALA A 214 -4.04 -7.90 6.29
CA ALA A 214 -4.51 -9.06 7.03
C ALA A 214 -3.95 -9.09 8.46
N CYS A 215 -2.66 -8.75 8.63
CA CYS A 215 -2.01 -8.66 9.94
C CYS A 215 -2.53 -7.46 10.75
N HIS A 216 -2.74 -6.31 10.11
CA HIS A 216 -3.31 -5.13 10.77
C HIS A 216 -4.73 -5.40 11.32
N VAL A 217 -5.64 -5.94 10.49
CA VAL A 217 -7.00 -6.27 10.96
C VAL A 217 -7.02 -7.37 12.01
N ALA A 218 -6.01 -8.26 11.99
CA ALA A 218 -5.77 -9.30 13.01
C ALA A 218 -5.10 -8.76 14.30
N GLY A 219 -4.64 -7.51 14.33
CA GLY A 219 -4.11 -6.85 15.53
C GLY A 219 -2.58 -6.77 15.64
N ALA A 220 -1.85 -6.78 14.52
CA ALA A 220 -0.38 -6.66 14.48
C ALA A 220 0.18 -5.45 15.26
N ASP A 221 -0.55 -4.32 15.29
CA ASP A 221 -0.17 -3.12 16.02
C ASP A 221 0.10 -3.42 17.50
N ARG A 222 -0.73 -4.28 18.10
CA ARG A 222 -0.57 -4.71 19.50
C ARG A 222 0.66 -5.60 19.67
N VAL A 223 0.90 -6.50 18.73
CA VAL A 223 2.07 -7.41 18.74
C VAL A 223 3.36 -6.59 18.68
N LEU A 224 3.41 -5.58 17.81
CA LEU A 224 4.55 -4.66 17.68
C LEU A 224 4.79 -3.84 18.95
N GLU A 225 3.75 -3.19 19.49
CA GLU A 225 3.83 -2.41 20.73
C GLU A 225 4.38 -3.27 21.89
N GLU A 226 3.89 -4.49 22.01
CA GLU A 226 4.25 -5.42 23.09
C GLU A 226 5.65 -6.02 22.92
N LEU A 227 6.10 -6.31 21.69
CA LEU A 227 7.47 -6.73 21.39
C LEU A 227 8.48 -5.65 21.76
N ARG A 228 8.25 -4.41 21.32
CA ARG A 228 9.13 -3.27 21.62
C ARG A 228 9.24 -3.04 23.13
N ARG A 229 8.10 -3.10 23.83
CA ARG A 229 8.07 -3.01 25.30
C ARG A 229 8.81 -4.17 25.96
N GLY A 230 8.58 -5.40 25.50
CA GLY A 230 9.22 -6.60 26.04
C GLY A 230 10.74 -6.59 25.88
N LEU A 231 11.27 -6.03 24.80
CA LEU A 231 12.71 -5.89 24.56
C LEU A 231 13.31 -4.62 25.18
N GLY A 232 12.50 -3.73 25.75
CA GLY A 232 12.97 -2.48 26.33
C GLY A 232 13.52 -1.50 25.29
N ILE A 233 12.98 -1.52 24.07
CA ILE A 233 13.41 -0.63 22.98
C ILE A 233 12.89 0.79 23.26
N PRO A 234 13.78 1.80 23.37
CA PRO A 234 13.38 3.19 23.58
C PRO A 234 12.51 3.75 22.45
N ALA A 235 11.69 4.75 22.77
CA ALA A 235 10.93 5.47 21.75
C ALA A 235 11.90 6.17 20.77
N GLY A 236 11.65 6.02 19.46
CA GLY A 236 12.46 6.62 18.40
C GLY A 236 13.67 5.79 17.96
N THR A 237 13.87 4.59 18.54
CA THR A 237 14.84 3.62 18.05
C THR A 237 14.15 2.29 17.76
N ASP A 238 14.77 1.49 16.89
CA ASP A 238 14.28 0.16 16.54
C ASP A 238 15.14 -0.95 17.18
N THR A 239 16.32 -0.59 17.70
CA THR A 239 17.26 -1.51 18.34
C THR A 239 17.29 -1.28 19.85
N ASP A 240 17.38 -2.36 20.62
CA ASP A 240 17.53 -2.30 22.07
C ASP A 240 18.92 -1.76 22.47
N ALA A 241 19.03 -1.26 23.71
CA ALA A 241 20.27 -0.64 24.20
C ALA A 241 21.47 -1.61 24.22
N ALA A 242 21.23 -2.92 24.33
CA ALA A 242 22.28 -3.93 24.34
C ALA A 242 22.68 -4.41 22.93
N ARG A 243 22.05 -3.89 21.86
CA ARG A 243 22.20 -4.35 20.46
C ARG A 243 22.01 -5.87 20.33
N MET A 244 21.09 -6.42 21.11
CA MET A 244 20.69 -7.82 21.03
C MET A 244 19.58 -8.02 20.00
N ALA A 245 18.62 -7.11 19.90
CA ALA A 245 17.49 -7.24 19.01
C ALA A 245 17.10 -5.91 18.34
N THR A 246 16.79 -5.97 17.05
CA THR A 246 16.15 -4.89 16.29
C THR A 246 14.73 -5.31 15.93
N VAL A 247 13.73 -4.47 16.23
CA VAL A 247 12.32 -4.70 15.88
C VAL A 247 11.87 -3.70 14.82
N GLU A 248 11.72 -4.19 13.59
CA GLU A 248 11.24 -3.44 12.45
C GLU A 248 9.78 -3.79 12.17
N ASP A 249 8.98 -2.79 11.85
CA ASP A 249 7.69 -3.01 11.22
C ASP A 249 7.88 -2.97 9.71
N VAL A 250 7.34 -3.95 9.00
CA VAL A 250 7.62 -4.14 7.58
C VAL A 250 6.34 -4.24 6.77
N GLY A 251 6.41 -3.91 5.48
CA GLY A 251 5.32 -4.09 4.53
C GLY A 251 4.80 -5.54 4.49
N CYS A 252 3.73 -5.76 3.73
CA CYS A 252 3.12 -7.09 3.61
C CYS A 252 4.15 -8.14 3.13
N MET A 253 4.33 -9.21 3.90
CA MET A 253 5.21 -10.34 3.57
C MET A 253 4.57 -11.37 2.60
N GLY A 254 3.34 -11.15 2.16
CA GLY A 254 2.60 -12.08 1.29
C GLY A 254 2.13 -13.37 1.97
N CYS A 255 2.26 -13.51 3.29
CA CYS A 255 1.79 -14.68 4.05
C CYS A 255 0.45 -14.43 4.76
N CYS A 256 -0.50 -13.80 4.09
CA CYS A 256 -1.70 -13.26 4.76
C CYS A 256 -2.61 -14.31 5.40
N THR A 257 -2.54 -15.58 4.97
CA THR A 257 -3.22 -16.70 5.64
C THR A 257 -2.66 -17.01 7.03
N LEU A 258 -1.43 -16.58 7.31
CA LEU A 258 -0.71 -16.77 8.58
C LEU A 258 -0.80 -15.55 9.50
N ALA A 259 -1.64 -14.57 9.18
CA ALA A 259 -1.78 -13.36 9.99
C ALA A 259 -2.17 -13.68 11.45
N THR A 260 -1.57 -13.04 12.46
CA THR A 260 -0.45 -12.07 12.43
C THR A 260 0.91 -12.76 12.21
N ALA A 261 1.71 -12.26 11.27
CA ALA A 261 3.01 -12.82 10.93
C ALA A 261 4.18 -12.02 11.53
N VAL A 262 5.14 -12.72 12.14
CA VAL A 262 6.39 -12.15 12.67
C VAL A 262 7.55 -13.00 12.17
N LYS A 263 8.67 -12.39 11.78
CA LYS A 263 9.86 -13.09 11.32
C LYS A 263 11.03 -12.76 12.25
N VAL A 264 11.76 -13.78 12.70
CA VAL A 264 12.96 -13.62 13.55
C VAL A 264 14.14 -14.26 12.83
N ASP A 265 15.16 -13.48 12.47
CA ASP A 265 16.38 -13.95 11.78
C ASP A 265 16.12 -14.83 10.55
N GLY A 266 15.10 -14.50 9.74
CA GLY A 266 14.72 -15.33 8.60
C GLY A 266 13.53 -16.25 8.87
N GLN A 267 13.31 -16.66 10.11
CA GLN A 267 12.32 -17.66 10.48
C GLN A 267 10.93 -17.07 10.71
N LEU A 268 9.92 -17.60 10.02
CA LEU A 268 8.54 -17.11 10.09
C LEU A 268 7.74 -17.76 11.22
N PHE A 269 7.08 -16.93 12.03
CA PHE A 269 6.11 -17.29 13.06
C PHE A 269 4.71 -16.87 12.62
N ALA A 270 3.79 -17.83 12.63
CA ALA A 270 2.42 -17.66 12.16
C ALA A 270 1.44 -17.43 13.32
N HIS A 271 0.34 -16.74 13.04
CA HIS A 271 -0.79 -16.53 13.96
C HIS A 271 -0.39 -15.98 15.33
N VAL A 272 0.65 -15.14 15.36
CA VAL A 272 1.26 -14.64 16.59
C VAL A 272 0.26 -13.77 17.35
N ARG A 273 0.05 -14.10 18.62
CA ARG A 273 -0.73 -13.30 19.55
C ARG A 273 0.16 -12.70 20.63
N VAL A 274 -0.38 -11.76 21.39
CA VAL A 274 0.37 -11.12 22.50
C VAL A 274 0.80 -12.16 23.54
N GLU A 275 0.02 -13.23 23.71
CA GLU A 275 0.31 -14.31 24.64
C GLU A 275 1.50 -15.19 24.23
N ASP A 276 1.85 -15.20 22.93
CA ASP A 276 2.94 -16.00 22.36
C ASP A 276 4.30 -15.27 22.45
N LEU A 277 4.29 -13.96 22.71
CA LEU A 277 5.49 -13.12 22.73
C LEU A 277 6.60 -13.57 23.69
N PRO A 278 6.34 -14.12 24.89
CA PRO A 278 7.41 -14.58 25.77
C PRO A 278 8.36 -15.59 25.12
N GLU A 279 7.86 -16.46 24.23
CA GLU A 279 8.67 -17.45 23.52
C GLU A 279 9.56 -16.77 22.46
N ILE A 280 8.99 -15.87 21.65
CA ILE A 280 9.72 -15.06 20.66
C ILE A 280 10.79 -14.19 21.35
N LEU A 281 10.45 -13.59 22.50
CA LEU A 281 11.38 -12.79 23.29
C LEU A 281 12.52 -13.62 23.87
N ASP A 282 12.27 -14.86 24.28
CA ASP A 282 13.32 -15.76 24.78
C ASP A 282 14.28 -16.19 23.66
N GLU A 283 13.81 -16.35 22.42
CA GLU A 283 14.69 -16.58 21.27
C GLU A 283 15.63 -15.40 21.01
N CYS A 284 15.14 -14.16 21.17
CA CYS A 284 15.91 -12.94 20.96
C CYS A 284 16.91 -12.63 22.11
N ARG A 285 16.80 -13.31 23.26
CA ARG A 285 17.55 -13.02 24.49
C ARG A 285 18.74 -13.95 24.74
N ASP A 286 19.02 -14.89 23.83
CA ASP A 286 20.24 -15.70 23.84
C ASP A 286 20.49 -16.45 25.17
N LYS A 287 19.42 -16.90 25.86
CA LYS A 287 19.59 -17.74 27.06
C LYS A 287 20.27 -19.06 26.66
N PRO A 288 21.22 -19.59 27.47
CA PRO A 288 21.80 -20.89 27.21
C PRO A 288 20.69 -21.93 27.14
N LYS A 289 20.53 -22.56 25.97
CA LYS A 289 19.60 -23.69 25.77
C LYS A 289 20.08 -24.86 26.63
N ASP A 290 19.66 -24.92 27.89
CA ASP A 290 19.81 -26.14 28.68
C ASP A 290 18.90 -27.21 28.07
N ARG A 291 19.48 -28.02 27.18
CA ARG A 291 18.82 -29.12 26.47
C ARG A 291 18.40 -30.27 27.39
N ARG A 292 18.42 -30.10 28.72
CA ARG A 292 17.94 -31.09 29.69
C ARG A 292 16.97 -30.47 30.70
N GLY A 293 15.77 -30.11 30.25
CA GLY A 293 14.68 -29.85 31.21
C GLY A 293 13.54 -28.97 30.73
N TYR A 294 13.68 -28.24 29.62
CA TYR A 294 12.55 -27.47 29.08
C TYR A 294 11.52 -28.43 28.47
N LYS A 295 10.45 -28.69 29.21
CA LYS A 295 9.21 -29.24 28.64
C LYS A 295 8.46 -28.05 28.04
N PRO A 296 8.33 -27.95 26.70
CA PRO A 296 7.48 -26.95 26.09
C PRO A 296 6.09 -27.06 26.71
N SER A 297 5.50 -25.95 27.11
CA SER A 297 4.10 -25.96 27.53
C SER A 297 3.29 -26.46 26.32
N LYS A 298 2.50 -27.53 26.48
CA LYS A 298 1.68 -28.12 25.40
C LYS A 298 0.53 -27.20 24.93
N LYS A 299 0.61 -25.89 25.19
CA LYS A 299 -0.47 -24.91 24.97
C LYS A 299 -0.08 -23.68 24.12
N ALA A 300 1.16 -23.53 23.68
CA ALA A 300 1.55 -22.40 22.81
C ALA A 300 1.24 -22.75 21.34
N ALA A 301 0.49 -21.88 20.65
CA ALA A 301 -0.01 -22.09 19.30
C ALA A 301 0.92 -21.53 18.21
N SER A 302 1.95 -20.76 18.57
CA SER A 302 2.95 -20.20 17.67
C SER A 302 4.08 -21.21 17.39
N ARG A 303 3.84 -22.21 16.54
CA ARG A 303 4.95 -23.00 15.98
C ARG A 303 5.68 -22.15 14.93
N PRO A 304 7.00 -22.34 14.73
CA PRO A 304 7.61 -21.92 13.48
C PRO A 304 6.77 -22.45 12.34
N ALA A 305 6.34 -21.57 11.44
CA ALA A 305 5.75 -22.03 10.20
C ALA A 305 6.83 -22.91 9.55
N GLN A 306 6.51 -24.18 9.24
CA GLN A 306 7.39 -24.92 8.32
C GLN A 306 7.52 -24.05 7.06
N GLU A 307 8.73 -23.95 6.50
CA GLU A 307 9.04 -23.17 5.29
C GLU A 307 8.15 -23.51 4.08
N GLU A 308 7.29 -24.53 4.19
CA GLU A 308 6.30 -25.01 3.23
C GLU A 308 4.88 -24.47 3.46
N SER A 309 4.68 -23.20 3.85
CA SER A 309 3.32 -22.62 3.83
C SER A 309 2.90 -22.28 2.39
N THR A 310 2.73 -23.31 1.56
CA THR A 310 2.06 -23.15 0.26
C THR A 310 0.66 -22.61 0.54
N ALA A 311 0.30 -21.50 -0.11
CA ALA A 311 -1.04 -20.95 0.03
C ALA A 311 -2.06 -22.02 -0.36
N THR A 312 -3.02 -22.29 0.52
CA THR A 312 -4.05 -23.29 0.23
C THR A 312 -4.88 -22.83 -0.95
N LEU A 313 -4.89 -23.60 -2.03
CA LEU A 313 -5.80 -23.40 -3.15
C LEU A 313 -7.18 -23.89 -2.72
N LEU A 314 -8.10 -22.94 -2.52
CA LEU A 314 -9.49 -23.19 -2.19
C LEU A 314 -10.22 -23.54 -3.49
N THR A 315 -11.00 -24.62 -3.45
CA THR A 315 -11.83 -25.06 -4.56
C THR A 315 -13.26 -25.15 -4.10
N ALA A 316 -14.19 -24.60 -4.89
CA ALA A 316 -15.60 -24.85 -4.67
C ALA A 316 -15.94 -26.25 -5.25
N PRO A 317 -16.70 -27.10 -4.52
CA PRO A 317 -17.07 -28.44 -4.98
C PRO A 317 -17.78 -28.48 -6.34
N GLU A 318 -18.38 -27.36 -6.77
CA GLU A 318 -19.23 -27.23 -7.95
C GLU A 318 -18.51 -26.58 -9.16
N MET A 319 -17.27 -26.08 -9.00
CA MET A 319 -16.54 -25.32 -10.04
C MET A 319 -15.21 -25.96 -10.48
N THR A 320 -15.13 -27.29 -10.46
CA THR A 320 -13.96 -28.02 -10.95
C THR A 320 -13.89 -28.02 -12.49
N GLY A 321 -12.83 -27.44 -13.07
CA GLY A 321 -12.48 -27.66 -14.49
C GLY A 321 -12.25 -26.41 -15.36
N SER A 322 -12.39 -25.20 -14.83
CA SER A 322 -12.16 -23.94 -15.58
C SER A 322 -10.82 -23.27 -15.31
N ASN A 323 -9.95 -23.85 -14.49
CA ASN A 323 -8.68 -23.24 -14.10
C ASN A 323 -7.73 -23.13 -15.29
N VAL A 324 -7.08 -21.98 -15.41
CA VAL A 324 -6.10 -21.64 -16.43
C VAL A 324 -4.71 -21.66 -15.82
N VAL A 325 -4.49 -20.87 -14.77
CA VAL A 325 -3.17 -20.64 -14.18
C VAL A 325 -2.78 -21.76 -13.22
N THR A 326 -3.72 -22.21 -12.40
CA THR A 326 -3.45 -23.25 -11.38
C THR A 326 -3.77 -24.66 -11.87
N GLN A 327 -4.12 -24.84 -13.15
CA GLN A 327 -4.56 -26.13 -13.71
C GLN A 327 -3.56 -27.26 -13.45
N LEU A 328 -2.26 -26.96 -13.54
CA LEU A 328 -1.19 -27.95 -13.41
C LEU A 328 -0.75 -28.17 -11.98
N TRP A 329 -1.12 -27.31 -11.02
CA TRP A 329 -0.60 -27.37 -9.66
C TRP A 329 -0.84 -28.71 -8.96
N PRO A 330 -2.00 -29.38 -9.10
CA PRO A 330 -2.21 -30.71 -8.53
C PRO A 330 -1.25 -31.79 -9.06
N HIS A 331 -0.57 -31.53 -10.18
CA HIS A 331 0.38 -32.44 -10.83
C HIS A 331 1.85 -32.02 -10.64
N LEU A 332 2.10 -30.87 -10.01
CA LEU A 332 3.43 -30.33 -9.74
C LEU A 332 3.72 -30.50 -8.23
N THR A 333 4.31 -31.64 -7.87
CA THR A 333 4.57 -31.96 -6.46
C THR A 333 5.72 -31.12 -5.91
N THR A 334 6.77 -30.94 -6.72
CA THR A 334 7.95 -30.16 -6.36
C THR A 334 8.07 -28.86 -7.17
N GLY A 335 7.27 -28.70 -8.23
CA GLY A 335 7.26 -27.49 -9.06
C GLY A 335 8.47 -27.37 -9.98
N THR A 336 9.17 -28.48 -10.21
CA THR A 336 10.41 -28.51 -10.99
C THR A 336 10.16 -28.38 -12.49
N LEU A 337 11.20 -27.97 -13.23
CA LEU A 337 11.17 -27.88 -14.69
C LEU A 337 10.78 -29.22 -15.35
N ASP A 338 11.31 -30.33 -14.84
CA ASP A 338 11.07 -31.68 -15.39
C ASP A 338 9.60 -32.12 -15.19
N GLU A 339 8.99 -31.80 -14.04
CA GLU A 339 7.56 -32.05 -13.82
C GLU A 339 6.70 -31.22 -14.79
N TYR A 340 7.06 -29.95 -15.03
CA TYR A 340 6.34 -29.08 -15.96
C TYR A 340 6.40 -29.60 -17.41
N GLU A 341 7.56 -30.06 -17.86
CA GLU A 341 7.73 -30.69 -19.19
C GLU A 341 6.87 -31.96 -19.33
N GLN A 342 6.82 -32.81 -18.31
CA GLN A 342 6.01 -34.03 -18.31
C GLN A 342 4.51 -33.75 -18.45
N GLN A 343 4.05 -32.58 -17.98
CA GLN A 343 2.67 -32.11 -18.14
C GLN A 343 2.43 -31.35 -19.46
N GLY A 344 3.37 -31.41 -20.42
CA GLY A 344 3.25 -30.74 -21.72
C GLY A 344 3.71 -29.28 -21.73
N GLY A 345 4.52 -28.88 -20.74
CA GLY A 345 5.25 -27.61 -20.76
C GLY A 345 6.11 -27.44 -22.01
N PHE A 346 6.26 -26.19 -22.48
CA PHE A 346 6.96 -25.81 -23.71
C PHE A 346 6.34 -26.31 -25.03
N ALA A 347 5.26 -27.09 -24.99
CA ALA A 347 4.56 -27.50 -26.21
C ALA A 347 3.96 -26.31 -26.99
N ALA A 348 3.50 -25.27 -26.28
CA ALA A 348 3.02 -24.05 -26.92
C ALA A 348 4.16 -23.30 -27.61
N LEU A 349 5.30 -23.16 -26.94
CA LEU A 349 6.49 -22.55 -27.52
C LEU A 349 6.96 -23.31 -28.77
N ALA A 350 7.10 -24.64 -28.68
CA ALA A 350 7.52 -25.48 -29.80
C ALA A 350 6.58 -25.33 -31.01
N LYS A 351 5.26 -25.29 -30.78
CA LYS A 351 4.25 -25.04 -31.81
C LYS A 351 4.45 -23.68 -32.49
N CYS A 352 4.62 -22.61 -31.72
CA CYS A 352 4.80 -21.25 -32.24
C CYS A 352 6.09 -21.08 -33.04
N LEU A 353 7.20 -21.64 -32.53
CA LEU A 353 8.49 -21.60 -33.22
C LEU A 353 8.46 -22.41 -34.52
N SER A 354 7.83 -23.58 -34.51
CA SER A 354 7.70 -24.42 -35.72
C SER A 354 6.84 -23.78 -36.80
N ALA A 355 5.80 -23.04 -36.42
CA ALA A 355 4.95 -22.31 -37.35
C ALA A 355 5.67 -21.09 -37.97
N GLY A 356 6.61 -20.48 -37.25
CA GLY A 356 7.40 -19.34 -37.74
C GLY A 356 6.65 -18.00 -37.80
N GLU A 357 5.39 -17.95 -37.39
CA GLU A 357 4.53 -16.76 -37.51
C GLU A 357 4.38 -16.03 -36.16
N GLN A 358 5.25 -15.05 -35.89
CA GLN A 358 5.23 -14.24 -34.65
C GLN A 358 3.89 -13.53 -34.42
N GLN A 359 3.30 -12.96 -35.48
CA GLN A 359 2.05 -12.22 -35.42
C GLN A 359 0.86 -13.10 -34.97
N SER A 360 0.89 -14.39 -35.31
CA SER A 360 -0.14 -15.36 -34.91
C SER A 360 -0.28 -15.48 -33.39
N VAL A 361 0.81 -15.32 -32.64
CA VAL A 361 0.76 -15.31 -31.18
C VAL A 361 -0.01 -14.10 -30.68
N ILE A 362 0.31 -12.90 -31.18
CA ILE A 362 -0.38 -11.66 -30.81
C ILE A 362 -1.87 -11.75 -31.13
N ASP A 363 -2.21 -12.29 -32.31
CA ASP A 363 -3.61 -12.41 -32.75
C ASP A 363 -4.40 -13.42 -31.91
N GLN A 364 -3.76 -14.52 -31.47
CA GLN A 364 -4.37 -15.44 -30.50
C GLN A 364 -4.61 -14.78 -29.14
N ILE A 365 -3.66 -13.97 -28.65
CA ILE A 365 -3.84 -13.20 -27.39
C ILE A 365 -4.90 -12.11 -27.55
N GLU A 366 -5.06 -11.51 -28.73
CA GLU A 366 -6.13 -10.55 -28.98
C GLU A 366 -7.49 -11.26 -28.95
N ARG A 367 -7.62 -12.37 -29.70
CA ARG A 367 -8.87 -13.14 -29.77
C ARG A 367 -9.28 -13.71 -28.42
N SER A 368 -8.33 -14.02 -27.55
CA SER A 368 -8.65 -14.50 -26.19
C SER A 368 -9.26 -13.38 -25.33
N GLY A 369 -9.01 -12.12 -25.66
CA GLY A 369 -9.44 -10.97 -24.86
C GLY A 369 -8.65 -10.84 -23.55
N LEU A 370 -7.44 -11.41 -23.45
CA LEU A 370 -6.61 -11.31 -22.26
C LEU A 370 -6.31 -9.84 -21.94
N ARG A 371 -6.58 -9.47 -20.69
CA ARG A 371 -6.25 -8.17 -20.10
C ARG A 371 -5.19 -8.37 -19.02
N GLY A 372 -4.31 -7.39 -18.84
CA GLY A 372 -3.25 -7.45 -17.85
C GLY A 372 -3.77 -7.69 -16.43
N ARG A 373 -3.24 -8.72 -15.78
CA ARG A 373 -3.66 -9.21 -14.46
C ARG A 373 -3.06 -8.48 -13.26
N GLY A 374 -2.07 -7.60 -13.48
CA GLY A 374 -1.54 -6.69 -12.46
C GLY A 374 -2.46 -5.49 -12.10
N GLY A 375 -3.77 -5.62 -12.30
CA GLY A 375 -4.77 -4.63 -11.85
C GLY A 375 -5.29 -3.62 -12.85
N GLY A 376 -4.43 -3.02 -13.67
CA GLY A 376 -4.87 -1.99 -14.62
C GLY A 376 -5.76 -2.48 -15.76
N GLY A 377 -5.78 -3.79 -16.03
CA GLY A 377 -6.66 -4.39 -17.04
C GLY A 377 -6.43 -3.87 -18.46
N PHE A 378 -5.22 -3.43 -18.81
CA PHE A 378 -4.92 -3.00 -20.18
C PHE A 378 -4.92 -4.22 -21.14
N PRO A 379 -5.48 -4.12 -22.37
CA PRO A 379 -5.48 -5.23 -23.33
C PRO A 379 -4.05 -5.70 -23.66
N THR A 380 -3.73 -6.96 -23.36
CA THR A 380 -2.36 -7.50 -23.46
C THR A 380 -1.86 -7.47 -24.90
N ALA A 381 -2.66 -7.93 -25.86
CA ALA A 381 -2.29 -7.94 -27.27
C ALA A 381 -1.99 -6.54 -27.83
N ARG A 382 -2.76 -5.52 -27.41
CA ARG A 382 -2.49 -4.13 -27.82
C ARG A 382 -1.13 -3.66 -27.32
N LYS A 383 -0.76 -4.01 -26.08
CA LYS A 383 0.57 -3.70 -25.54
C LYS A 383 1.68 -4.41 -26.34
N TRP A 384 1.45 -5.66 -26.71
CA TRP A 384 2.40 -6.46 -27.49
C TRP A 384 2.60 -5.89 -28.88
N ARG A 385 1.54 -5.46 -29.57
CA ARG A 385 1.62 -4.80 -30.88
C ARG A 385 2.46 -3.54 -30.86
N LEU A 386 2.22 -2.67 -29.86
CA LEU A 386 2.98 -1.42 -29.72
C LEU A 386 4.49 -1.68 -29.63
N VAL A 387 4.89 -2.75 -28.94
CA VAL A 387 6.31 -3.15 -28.82
C VAL A 387 6.81 -3.87 -30.08
N SER A 388 6.01 -4.74 -30.68
CA SER A 388 6.39 -5.48 -31.90
C SER A 388 6.65 -4.54 -33.08
N GLU A 389 5.89 -3.43 -33.17
CA GLU A 389 6.05 -2.39 -34.18
C GLU A 389 7.32 -1.54 -34.02
N GLN A 390 7.97 -1.55 -32.85
CA GLN A 390 9.22 -0.81 -32.66
C GLN A 390 10.41 -1.50 -33.33
N VAL A 391 11.43 -0.72 -33.67
CA VAL A 391 12.67 -1.19 -34.30
C VAL A 391 13.81 -1.18 -33.28
N GLY A 392 14.72 -2.15 -33.39
CA GLY A 392 15.91 -2.28 -32.54
C GLY A 392 15.79 -3.36 -31.48
N ASP A 393 16.73 -3.39 -30.55
CA ASP A 393 16.74 -4.33 -29.43
C ASP A 393 15.55 -4.08 -28.51
N LYS A 394 14.93 -5.14 -28.01
CA LYS A 394 13.73 -5.08 -27.18
C LYS A 394 13.85 -5.97 -25.96
N PHE A 395 13.14 -5.59 -24.90
CA PHE A 395 13.12 -6.29 -23.63
C PHE A 395 11.72 -6.79 -23.27
N VAL A 396 11.67 -7.92 -22.58
CA VAL A 396 10.46 -8.40 -21.88
C VAL A 396 10.75 -8.40 -20.39
N VAL A 397 9.89 -7.76 -19.61
CA VAL A 397 10.00 -7.70 -18.16
C VAL A 397 8.77 -8.36 -17.53
N CYS A 398 9.01 -9.38 -16.71
CA CYS A 398 8.02 -9.95 -15.81
C CYS A 398 8.06 -9.16 -14.50
N ASN A 399 6.94 -8.50 -14.19
CA ASN A 399 6.74 -7.77 -12.94
C ASN A 399 6.15 -8.73 -11.89
N GLY A 400 7.01 -9.18 -10.97
CA GLY A 400 6.69 -9.94 -9.76
C GLY A 400 6.83 -9.11 -8.48
N ASP A 401 6.75 -7.78 -8.57
CA ASP A 401 6.65 -6.88 -7.40
C ASP A 401 5.20 -6.82 -6.90
N GLU A 402 4.70 -7.96 -6.38
CA GLU A 402 3.35 -8.08 -5.81
C GLU A 402 3.29 -7.36 -4.45
N GLY A 403 3.37 -6.03 -4.48
CA GLY A 403 3.47 -5.19 -3.30
C GLY A 403 2.15 -5.09 -2.50
N ASP A 404 1.00 -5.34 -3.13
CA ASP A 404 -0.33 -5.13 -2.55
C ASP A 404 -0.52 -5.92 -1.24
N PRO A 405 -0.72 -5.25 -0.09
CA PRO A 405 -1.22 -5.89 1.11
C PRO A 405 -2.43 -6.80 0.86
N GLY A 406 -2.34 -8.05 1.31
CA GLY A 406 -3.39 -9.05 1.08
C GLY A 406 -3.19 -9.88 -0.21
N ALA A 407 -2.28 -9.49 -1.10
CA ALA A 407 -1.95 -10.21 -2.34
C ALA A 407 -0.77 -11.17 -2.13
N PHE A 408 -0.90 -12.36 -2.70
CA PHE A 408 0.12 -13.42 -2.67
C PHE A 408 -0.06 -14.45 -3.80
N MET A 409 -0.80 -14.10 -4.85
CA MET A 409 -1.06 -14.99 -5.97
C MET A 409 0.14 -15.12 -6.89
N ASP A 410 0.82 -14.01 -7.19
CA ASP A 410 2.01 -14.02 -8.05
C ASP A 410 3.15 -14.74 -7.34
N ARG A 411 3.28 -14.54 -6.01
CA ARG A 411 4.17 -15.35 -5.17
C ARG A 411 3.94 -16.83 -5.39
N SER A 412 2.70 -17.28 -5.19
CA SER A 412 2.37 -18.70 -5.30
C SER A 412 2.53 -19.23 -6.72
N ILE A 413 2.30 -18.44 -7.76
CA ILE A 413 2.58 -18.85 -9.15
C ILE A 413 4.08 -19.04 -9.36
N MET A 414 4.92 -18.10 -8.92
CA MET A 414 6.38 -18.18 -9.08
C MET A 414 6.99 -19.30 -8.23
N GLU A 415 6.43 -19.57 -7.05
CA GLU A 415 6.89 -20.67 -6.19
C GLU A 415 6.42 -22.02 -6.74
N SER A 416 5.13 -22.18 -7.07
CA SER A 416 4.56 -23.48 -7.43
C SER A 416 4.83 -23.90 -8.88
N ALA A 417 4.89 -22.94 -9.82
CA ALA A 417 5.03 -23.24 -11.25
C ALA A 417 5.88 -22.20 -11.99
N PRO A 418 7.14 -21.94 -11.59
CA PRO A 418 7.99 -20.91 -12.20
C PRO A 418 8.15 -21.08 -13.71
N ALA A 419 8.28 -22.33 -14.20
CA ALA A 419 8.44 -22.64 -15.62
C ALA A 419 7.26 -22.16 -16.49
N SER A 420 6.03 -22.10 -15.95
CA SER A 420 4.86 -21.60 -16.69
C SER A 420 4.96 -20.11 -17.00
N VAL A 421 5.49 -19.32 -16.05
CA VAL A 421 5.75 -17.89 -16.22
C VAL A 421 6.86 -17.67 -17.25
N LEU A 422 7.94 -18.46 -17.15
CA LEU A 422 9.08 -18.37 -18.05
C LEU A 422 8.76 -18.80 -19.49
N GLU A 423 7.92 -19.83 -19.69
CA GLU A 423 7.38 -20.17 -21.02
C GLU A 423 6.52 -19.02 -21.56
N GLY A 424 5.70 -18.39 -20.72
CA GLY A 424 4.93 -17.20 -21.08
C GLY A 424 5.82 -16.04 -21.53
N MET A 425 6.95 -15.80 -20.85
CA MET A 425 7.95 -14.81 -21.26
C MET A 425 8.60 -15.16 -22.60
N LEU A 426 8.95 -16.42 -22.84
CA LEU A 426 9.50 -16.89 -24.11
C LEU A 426 8.52 -16.66 -25.28
N LEU A 427 7.24 -16.97 -25.08
CA LEU A 427 6.18 -16.72 -26.06
C LEU A 427 5.99 -15.21 -26.32
N ALA A 428 6.01 -14.39 -25.27
CA ALA A 428 5.95 -12.94 -25.40
C ALA A 428 7.15 -12.38 -26.15
N ALA A 429 8.36 -12.84 -25.82
CA ALA A 429 9.60 -12.41 -26.46
C ALA A 429 9.64 -12.82 -27.94
N TRP A 430 9.21 -14.04 -28.25
CA TRP A 430 9.04 -14.48 -29.64
C TRP A 430 8.06 -13.58 -30.41
N ALA A 431 6.92 -13.28 -29.81
CA ALA A 431 5.87 -12.49 -30.45
C ALA A 431 6.30 -11.04 -30.75
N VAL A 432 7.06 -10.40 -29.84
CA VAL A 432 7.48 -9.00 -30.01
C VAL A 432 8.87 -8.83 -30.64
N GLY A 433 9.63 -9.92 -30.77
CA GLY A 433 11.00 -9.91 -31.28
C GLY A 433 12.02 -9.39 -30.25
N ALA A 434 11.88 -9.76 -28.98
CA ALA A 434 12.83 -9.43 -27.93
C ALA A 434 13.89 -10.52 -27.74
N SER A 435 15.09 -10.12 -27.33
CA SER A 435 16.24 -11.02 -27.12
C SER A 435 16.67 -11.12 -25.65
N ARG A 436 16.11 -10.29 -24.77
CA ARG A 436 16.47 -10.23 -23.34
C ARG A 436 15.24 -10.10 -22.47
N GLY A 437 15.23 -10.88 -21.41
CA GLY A 437 14.17 -10.97 -20.41
C GLY A 437 14.66 -10.60 -19.02
N ILE A 438 13.80 -9.99 -18.21
CA ILE A 438 14.06 -9.74 -16.79
C ILE A 438 12.85 -10.21 -15.99
N VAL A 439 13.08 -11.00 -14.95
CA VAL A 439 12.08 -11.26 -13.91
C VAL A 439 12.45 -10.40 -12.70
N TYR A 440 11.65 -9.38 -12.41
CA TYR A 440 11.84 -8.54 -11.24
C TYR A 440 10.94 -9.06 -10.12
N VAL A 441 11.54 -9.51 -9.01
CA VAL A 441 10.84 -10.09 -7.87
C VAL A 441 11.14 -9.27 -6.63
N ARG A 442 10.12 -9.00 -5.81
CA ARG A 442 10.31 -8.29 -4.54
C ARG A 442 11.19 -9.07 -3.56
N ASN A 443 11.93 -8.34 -2.72
CA ASN A 443 12.82 -8.92 -1.71
C ASN A 443 12.08 -9.79 -0.68
N GLU A 444 10.79 -9.54 -0.44
CA GLU A 444 10.01 -10.34 0.50
C GLU A 444 9.73 -11.78 0.04
N TYR A 445 10.03 -12.15 -1.21
CA TYR A 445 9.79 -13.48 -1.77
C TYR A 445 11.10 -14.25 -2.11
N PRO A 446 11.95 -14.56 -1.11
CA PRO A 446 13.24 -15.20 -1.34
C PRO A 446 13.10 -16.60 -1.99
N LEU A 447 12.08 -17.37 -1.63
CA LEU A 447 11.82 -18.69 -2.22
C LEU A 447 11.44 -18.60 -3.71
N ALA A 448 10.64 -17.61 -4.09
CA ALA A 448 10.32 -17.36 -5.50
C ALA A 448 11.60 -17.03 -6.30
N VAL A 449 12.47 -16.18 -5.76
CA VAL A 449 13.76 -15.83 -6.37
C VAL A 449 14.64 -17.07 -6.55
N GLU A 450 14.77 -17.89 -5.51
CA GLU A 450 15.54 -19.14 -5.53
C GLU A 450 15.04 -20.09 -6.63
N ARG A 451 13.74 -20.41 -6.62
CA ARG A 451 13.12 -21.33 -7.59
C ARG A 451 13.19 -20.82 -9.02
N LEU A 452 13.03 -19.51 -9.23
CA LEU A 452 13.19 -18.89 -10.55
C LEU A 452 14.63 -18.98 -11.04
N ARG A 453 15.62 -18.67 -10.18
CA ARG A 453 17.05 -18.78 -10.54
C ARG A 453 17.44 -20.22 -10.88
N GLU A 454 16.99 -21.19 -10.08
CA GLU A 454 17.19 -22.62 -10.36
C GLU A 454 16.57 -23.00 -11.71
N THR A 455 15.29 -22.67 -11.92
CA THR A 455 14.57 -22.99 -13.16
C THR A 455 15.23 -22.37 -14.39
N VAL A 456 15.64 -21.10 -14.31
CA VAL A 456 16.38 -20.40 -15.39
C VAL A 456 17.72 -21.10 -15.67
N GLY A 457 18.46 -21.50 -14.64
CA GLY A 457 19.70 -22.28 -14.78
C GLY A 457 19.47 -23.60 -15.53
N ARG A 458 18.46 -24.36 -15.12
CA ARG A 458 18.07 -25.63 -15.77
C ARG A 458 17.59 -25.43 -17.21
N MET A 459 16.85 -24.36 -17.49
CA MET A 459 16.42 -24.02 -18.84
C MET A 459 17.61 -23.69 -19.75
N ARG A 460 18.64 -23.00 -19.25
CA ARG A 460 19.90 -22.77 -19.97
C ARG A 460 20.63 -24.07 -20.27
N GLU A 461 20.75 -24.97 -19.28
CA GLU A 461 21.37 -26.30 -19.46
C GLU A 461 20.69 -27.13 -20.56
N LYS A 462 19.36 -27.02 -20.69
CA LYS A 462 18.56 -27.71 -21.70
C LYS A 462 18.48 -27.01 -23.05
N GLY A 463 19.08 -25.83 -23.22
CA GLY A 463 18.98 -25.04 -24.45
C GLY A 463 17.59 -24.44 -24.71
N LEU A 464 16.79 -24.27 -23.65
CA LEU A 464 15.49 -23.57 -23.68
C LEU A 464 15.66 -22.04 -23.52
N LEU A 465 16.85 -21.59 -23.14
CA LEU A 465 17.30 -20.20 -23.09
C LEU A 465 18.69 -20.08 -23.76
N GLY A 466 19.05 -18.87 -24.16
CA GLY A 466 20.28 -18.57 -24.89
C GLY A 466 20.04 -18.49 -26.39
N ASP A 467 21.03 -18.93 -27.16
CA ASP A 467 20.99 -18.91 -28.62
C ASP A 467 20.35 -20.18 -29.20
N ASN A 468 19.72 -20.05 -30.36
CA ASN A 468 19.18 -21.16 -31.15
C ASN A 468 18.14 -22.04 -30.42
N ILE A 469 17.19 -21.40 -29.71
CA ILE A 469 16.16 -22.09 -28.92
C ILE A 469 15.32 -23.01 -29.83
N PHE A 470 15.18 -24.29 -29.47
CA PHE A 470 14.58 -25.34 -30.30
C PHE A 470 15.19 -25.47 -31.71
N GLY A 471 16.46 -25.11 -31.90
CA GLY A 471 17.13 -25.11 -33.20
C GLY A 471 16.65 -24.03 -34.17
N CYS A 472 15.82 -23.09 -33.70
CA CYS A 472 15.35 -21.94 -34.47
C CYS A 472 16.29 -20.75 -34.26
N LYS A 473 16.37 -19.78 -35.19
CA LYS A 473 17.21 -18.56 -35.02
C LYS A 473 16.79 -17.63 -33.86
N PHE A 474 15.82 -18.03 -33.05
CA PHE A 474 15.35 -17.29 -31.90
C PHE A 474 16.38 -17.38 -30.77
N ALA A 475 16.77 -16.23 -30.24
CA ALA A 475 17.66 -16.12 -29.10
C ALA A 475 16.97 -15.29 -28.01
N PHE A 476 16.92 -15.83 -26.80
CA PHE A 476 16.32 -15.16 -25.65
C PHE A 476 16.93 -15.68 -24.35
N ASP A 477 17.32 -14.77 -23.47
CA ASP A 477 17.89 -15.12 -22.17
C ASP A 477 17.28 -14.25 -21.07
N ILE A 478 17.24 -14.77 -19.84
CA ILE A 478 16.48 -14.19 -18.72
C ILE A 478 17.37 -13.98 -17.51
N ASP A 479 17.34 -12.78 -16.94
CA ASP A 479 17.94 -12.49 -15.63
C ASP A 479 16.88 -12.32 -14.55
N VAL A 480 17.14 -12.85 -13.35
CA VAL A 480 16.27 -12.70 -12.17
C VAL A 480 16.84 -11.63 -11.25
N ILE A 481 16.14 -10.51 -11.15
CA ILE A 481 16.53 -9.36 -10.33
C ILE A 481 15.64 -9.31 -9.09
N GLU A 482 16.29 -9.14 -7.94
CA GLU A 482 15.64 -8.98 -6.66
C GLU A 482 15.52 -7.50 -6.30
N GLY A 483 14.33 -7.04 -5.94
CA GLY A 483 14.05 -5.68 -5.49
C GLY A 483 14.61 -5.38 -4.10
N ALA A 484 14.24 -4.25 -3.52
CA ALA A 484 14.72 -3.82 -2.20
C ALA A 484 13.62 -3.19 -1.31
N GLY A 485 12.38 -3.63 -1.46
CA GLY A 485 11.25 -3.24 -0.59
C GLY A 485 10.75 -1.82 -0.84
N ALA A 486 10.28 -1.55 -2.05
CA ALA A 486 9.58 -0.31 -2.39
C ALA A 486 8.31 -0.65 -3.17
N PHE A 487 7.13 -0.46 -2.57
CA PHE A 487 5.84 -0.83 -3.18
C PHE A 487 5.60 -0.11 -4.51
N VAL A 488 6.10 1.12 -4.65
CA VAL A 488 5.98 1.90 -5.90
C VAL A 488 6.70 1.25 -7.09
N CYS A 489 7.67 0.34 -6.85
CA CYS A 489 8.32 -0.42 -7.91
C CYS A 489 7.39 -1.41 -8.63
N GLY A 490 6.17 -1.64 -8.13
CA GLY A 490 5.11 -2.30 -8.89
C GLY A 490 4.61 -1.46 -10.08
N GLU A 491 4.85 -0.15 -10.06
CA GLU A 491 4.58 0.75 -11.19
C GLU A 491 5.62 0.55 -12.29
N GLU A 492 5.15 0.41 -13.53
CA GLU A 492 5.95 -0.02 -14.68
C GLU A 492 7.26 0.77 -14.89
N THR A 493 7.23 2.10 -14.75
CA THR A 493 8.41 2.95 -14.96
C THR A 493 9.32 2.99 -13.74
N ALA A 494 8.76 2.93 -12.53
CA ALA A 494 9.54 2.81 -11.30
C ALA A 494 10.29 1.46 -11.23
N LEU A 495 9.66 0.38 -11.71
CA LEU A 495 10.29 -0.93 -11.84
C LEU A 495 11.53 -0.85 -12.74
N ILE A 496 11.39 -0.21 -13.90
CA ILE A 496 12.49 -0.03 -14.86
C ILE A 496 13.64 0.76 -14.23
N GLU A 497 13.35 1.83 -13.49
CA GLU A 497 14.39 2.56 -12.74
C GLU A 497 15.10 1.67 -11.72
N SER A 498 14.35 0.85 -10.99
CA SER A 498 14.94 -0.09 -10.03
C SER A 498 15.87 -1.10 -10.71
N VAL A 499 15.45 -1.66 -11.85
CA VAL A 499 16.27 -2.56 -12.67
C VAL A 499 17.56 -1.88 -13.15
N MET A 500 17.52 -0.58 -13.43
CA MET A 500 18.69 0.20 -13.83
C MET A 500 19.60 0.60 -12.65
N GLY A 501 19.29 0.14 -11.44
CA GLY A 501 20.05 0.46 -10.23
C GLY A 501 19.75 1.85 -9.67
N ASN A 502 18.67 2.49 -10.12
CA ASN A 502 18.25 3.81 -9.68
C ASN A 502 17.16 3.73 -8.61
N ARG A 503 16.81 4.89 -8.09
CA ARG A 503 15.62 5.09 -7.26
C ARG A 503 14.35 4.85 -8.06
N GLY A 504 13.45 3.99 -7.58
CA GLY A 504 12.18 3.63 -8.22
C GLY A 504 11.16 4.77 -8.31
N THR A 505 11.44 5.80 -9.11
CA THR A 505 10.60 6.98 -9.27
C THR A 505 9.86 6.90 -10.61
N PRO A 506 8.51 6.93 -10.63
CA PRO A 506 7.77 6.90 -11.88
C PRO A 506 8.07 8.09 -12.80
N HIS A 507 8.12 7.85 -14.10
CA HIS A 507 8.36 8.87 -15.12
C HIS A 507 7.07 9.46 -15.70
N TYR A 508 7.17 10.69 -16.18
CA TYR A 508 6.12 11.30 -16.98
C TYR A 508 5.97 10.54 -18.29
N ARG A 509 4.72 10.27 -18.69
CA ARG A 509 4.38 9.59 -19.95
C ARG A 509 3.54 10.53 -20.81
N PRO A 510 3.78 10.61 -22.13
CA PRO A 510 4.75 9.87 -22.95
C PRO A 510 6.22 10.34 -22.81
N PRO A 511 7.22 9.54 -23.25
CA PRO A 511 7.08 8.21 -23.90
C PRO A 511 6.67 7.10 -22.92
N TYR A 512 5.95 6.10 -23.44
CA TYR A 512 5.62 4.89 -22.67
C TYR A 512 6.74 3.84 -22.80
N PRO A 513 6.90 2.92 -21.84
CA PRO A 513 7.91 1.84 -21.90
C PRO A 513 7.87 1.01 -23.18
N ALA A 514 6.68 0.84 -23.77
CA ALA A 514 6.52 0.13 -25.03
C ALA A 514 7.28 0.77 -26.21
N VAL A 515 7.59 2.07 -26.12
CA VAL A 515 8.37 2.83 -27.10
C VAL A 515 9.80 3.03 -26.61
N SER A 516 9.96 3.50 -25.37
CA SER A 516 11.25 3.72 -24.72
C SER A 516 11.11 3.43 -23.24
N GLY A 517 11.72 2.33 -22.81
CA GLY A 517 11.69 1.82 -21.44
C GLY A 517 13.09 1.52 -20.94
N LEU A 518 13.36 0.24 -20.66
CA LEU A 518 14.64 -0.21 -20.13
C LEU A 518 15.79 0.14 -21.08
N TRP A 519 16.76 0.91 -20.57
CA TRP A 519 17.90 1.44 -21.34
C TRP A 519 17.50 2.14 -22.64
N GLU A 520 16.39 2.89 -22.57
CA GLU A 520 15.82 3.62 -23.71
C GLU A 520 15.39 2.72 -24.89
N ARG A 521 15.19 1.43 -24.63
CA ARG A 521 14.74 0.45 -25.62
C ARG A 521 13.26 0.10 -25.43
N PRO A 522 12.55 -0.28 -26.50
CA PRO A 522 11.19 -0.79 -26.40
C PRO A 522 11.10 -1.94 -25.40
N THR A 523 10.24 -1.81 -24.42
CA THR A 523 10.15 -2.73 -23.28
C THR A 523 8.72 -3.15 -23.06
N LEU A 524 8.47 -4.46 -23.12
CA LEU A 524 7.21 -5.07 -22.77
C LEU A 524 7.21 -5.47 -21.29
N VAL A 525 6.48 -4.74 -20.45
CA VAL A 525 6.29 -5.16 -19.05
C VAL A 525 4.93 -5.86 -18.87
N ASN A 526 4.94 -7.09 -18.38
CA ASN A 526 3.72 -7.83 -18.02
C ASN A 526 3.84 -8.44 -16.62
N ASN A 527 2.70 -8.57 -15.94
CA ASN A 527 2.61 -9.19 -14.61
C ASN A 527 2.72 -10.73 -14.72
N VAL A 528 3.18 -11.37 -13.64
CA VAL A 528 3.36 -12.83 -13.49
C VAL A 528 2.13 -13.63 -13.96
N GLU A 529 0.93 -13.39 -13.39
CA GLU A 529 -0.29 -14.11 -13.77
C GLU A 529 -0.65 -13.90 -15.25
N THR A 530 -0.37 -12.70 -15.79
CA THR A 530 -0.61 -12.41 -17.22
C THR A 530 0.23 -13.32 -18.11
N LEU A 531 1.50 -13.49 -17.78
CA LEU A 531 2.43 -14.35 -18.53
C LEU A 531 2.09 -15.83 -18.33
N ALA A 532 1.70 -16.24 -17.13
CA ALA A 532 1.27 -17.62 -16.84
C ALA A 532 0.01 -18.04 -17.62
N CYS A 533 -0.87 -17.10 -18.00
CA CYS A 533 -2.02 -17.38 -18.86
C CYS A 533 -1.61 -17.71 -20.32
N VAL A 534 -0.48 -17.19 -20.81
CA VAL A 534 -0.11 -17.24 -22.23
C VAL A 534 0.09 -18.67 -22.74
N PRO A 535 0.88 -19.55 -22.10
CA PRO A 535 1.04 -20.92 -22.58
C PRO A 535 -0.28 -21.68 -22.66
N TRP A 536 -1.17 -21.47 -21.69
CA TRP A 536 -2.49 -22.11 -21.67
C TRP A 536 -3.34 -21.69 -22.86
N ILE A 537 -3.38 -20.38 -23.17
CA ILE A 537 -4.14 -19.83 -24.32
C ILE A 537 -3.64 -20.43 -25.63
N ILE A 538 -2.34 -20.59 -25.81
CA ILE A 538 -1.77 -21.13 -27.05
C ILE A 538 -2.03 -22.64 -27.21
N ARG A 539 -2.01 -23.39 -26.09
CA ARG A 539 -2.31 -24.84 -26.08
C ARG A 539 -3.79 -25.12 -26.37
N HIS A 540 -4.70 -24.41 -25.70
CA HIS A 540 -6.14 -24.70 -25.75
C HIS A 540 -6.91 -23.84 -26.77
N GLY A 541 -6.30 -22.75 -27.25
CA GLY A 541 -6.89 -21.82 -28.18
C GLY A 541 -7.57 -20.62 -27.51
N ALA A 542 -7.60 -19.51 -28.24
CA ALA A 542 -8.18 -18.24 -27.82
C ALA A 542 -9.67 -18.34 -27.44
N ASP A 543 -10.44 -19.13 -28.21
CA ASP A 543 -11.88 -19.26 -28.02
C ASP A 543 -12.22 -20.02 -26.71
N ALA A 544 -11.37 -20.95 -26.29
CA ALA A 544 -11.52 -21.63 -25.01
C ALA A 544 -11.37 -20.64 -23.85
N PHE A 545 -10.36 -19.76 -23.89
CA PHE A 545 -10.15 -18.74 -22.87
C PHE A 545 -11.28 -17.69 -22.84
N SER A 546 -11.74 -17.25 -24.01
CA SER A 546 -12.78 -16.20 -24.12
C SER A 546 -14.21 -16.70 -23.86
N SER A 547 -14.40 -18.03 -23.84
CA SER A 547 -15.64 -18.67 -23.40
C SER A 547 -15.90 -18.56 -21.89
N VAL A 548 -14.84 -18.30 -21.10
CA VAL A 548 -14.90 -18.09 -19.66
C VAL A 548 -14.85 -16.59 -19.36
N GLY A 549 -15.54 -16.16 -18.31
CA GLY A 549 -15.57 -14.77 -17.86
C GLY A 549 -16.78 -13.96 -18.38
N THR A 550 -16.74 -12.65 -18.23
CA THR A 550 -17.80 -11.73 -18.70
C THR A 550 -17.57 -11.28 -20.15
N ALA A 551 -18.45 -10.43 -20.70
CA ALA A 551 -18.23 -9.84 -22.01
C ALA A 551 -17.00 -8.90 -22.05
N GLY A 552 -16.80 -8.10 -21.00
CA GLY A 552 -15.71 -7.12 -20.90
C GLY A 552 -14.42 -7.65 -20.25
N SER A 553 -14.52 -8.78 -19.53
CA SER A 553 -13.41 -9.38 -18.79
C SER A 553 -13.37 -10.89 -18.99
N LYS A 554 -12.48 -11.35 -19.88
CA LYS A 554 -12.35 -12.75 -20.31
C LYS A 554 -11.42 -13.58 -19.42
N GLY A 555 -11.64 -14.89 -19.42
CA GLY A 555 -10.85 -15.89 -18.69
C GLY A 555 -11.10 -15.89 -17.19
N THR A 556 -10.13 -16.44 -16.46
CA THR A 556 -10.12 -16.53 -15.00
C THR A 556 -9.24 -15.46 -14.37
N LYS A 557 -9.39 -15.29 -13.06
CA LYS A 557 -8.52 -14.48 -12.20
C LYS A 557 -8.21 -15.29 -10.94
N VAL A 558 -6.95 -15.25 -10.51
CA VAL A 558 -6.57 -15.74 -9.18
C VAL A 558 -6.83 -14.63 -8.16
N PHE A 559 -7.59 -14.93 -7.11
CA PHE A 559 -7.85 -14.04 -5.99
C PHE A 559 -7.17 -14.58 -4.75
N SER A 560 -6.68 -13.68 -3.90
CA SER A 560 -6.24 -14.04 -2.56
C SER A 560 -7.26 -13.56 -1.53
N LEU A 561 -7.85 -14.52 -0.81
CA LEU A 561 -8.79 -14.26 0.27
C LEU A 561 -8.05 -14.14 1.59
N ALA A 562 -8.18 -12.98 2.23
CA ALA A 562 -7.56 -12.68 3.51
C ALA A 562 -8.48 -11.85 4.42
N GLY A 563 -8.02 -11.53 5.63
CA GLY A 563 -8.80 -10.77 6.62
C GLY A 563 -9.66 -11.68 7.48
N LYS A 564 -10.87 -11.23 7.85
CA LYS A 564 -11.76 -11.93 8.78
C LYS A 564 -12.64 -12.96 8.08
N ILE A 565 -11.99 -13.92 7.43
CA ILE A 565 -12.61 -15.00 6.68
C ILE A 565 -12.31 -16.36 7.34
N GLN A 566 -13.24 -17.31 7.29
CA GLN A 566 -13.03 -18.64 7.89
C GLN A 566 -11.98 -19.47 7.13
N GLN A 567 -12.00 -19.39 5.80
CA GLN A 567 -11.07 -20.08 4.91
C GLN A 567 -10.35 -19.04 4.06
N GLY A 568 -9.15 -18.65 4.49
CA GLY A 568 -8.24 -17.82 3.70
C GLY A 568 -7.39 -18.67 2.77
N GLY A 569 -6.99 -18.14 1.63
CA GLY A 569 -6.24 -18.89 0.63
C GLY A 569 -6.29 -18.26 -0.76
N LEU A 570 -5.93 -19.04 -1.77
CA LEU A 570 -6.07 -18.66 -3.17
C LEU A 570 -7.33 -19.25 -3.77
N VAL A 571 -8.01 -18.50 -4.62
CA VAL A 571 -9.15 -18.94 -5.42
C VAL A 571 -8.90 -18.55 -6.86
N GLU A 572 -8.79 -19.52 -7.77
CA GLU A 572 -8.93 -19.22 -9.19
C GLU A 572 -10.40 -19.30 -9.57
N ALA A 573 -10.98 -18.19 -10.01
CA ALA A 573 -12.38 -18.09 -10.40
C ALA A 573 -12.55 -17.43 -11.78
N PRO A 574 -13.59 -17.77 -12.54
CA PRO A 574 -14.00 -17.01 -13.72
C PRO A 574 -14.18 -15.53 -13.41
N MET A 575 -13.77 -14.66 -14.33
CA MET A 575 -14.11 -13.24 -14.24
C MET A 575 -15.63 -13.07 -14.19
N GLY A 576 -16.13 -12.22 -13.30
CA GLY A 576 -17.56 -12.04 -13.07
C GLY A 576 -18.16 -12.86 -11.93
N THR A 577 -17.40 -13.79 -11.31
CA THR A 577 -17.78 -14.34 -10.00
C THR A 577 -18.04 -13.20 -9.02
N THR A 578 -19.11 -13.29 -8.24
CA THR A 578 -19.54 -12.23 -7.33
C THR A 578 -18.69 -12.20 -6.06
N ILE A 579 -18.68 -11.05 -5.39
CA ILE A 579 -18.04 -10.89 -4.07
C ILE A 579 -18.65 -11.88 -3.06
N ARG A 580 -19.97 -12.06 -3.10
CA ARG A 580 -20.67 -13.01 -2.23
C ARG A 580 -20.18 -14.43 -2.43
N GLU A 581 -20.08 -14.89 -3.67
CA GLU A 581 -19.59 -16.24 -3.97
C GLU A 581 -18.17 -16.44 -3.43
N LEU A 582 -17.24 -15.50 -3.69
CA LEU A 582 -15.88 -15.58 -3.15
C LEU A 582 -15.85 -15.62 -1.61
N VAL A 583 -16.62 -14.77 -0.94
CA VAL A 583 -16.60 -14.67 0.52
C VAL A 583 -17.32 -15.85 1.18
N GLU A 584 -18.53 -16.18 0.74
CA GLU A 584 -19.40 -17.15 1.42
C GLU A 584 -19.17 -18.58 0.92
N GLN A 585 -19.04 -18.81 -0.38
CA GLN A 585 -18.92 -20.16 -0.94
C GLN A 585 -17.48 -20.68 -0.90
N TYR A 586 -16.50 -19.87 -1.34
CA TYR A 586 -15.09 -20.25 -1.30
C TYR A 586 -14.48 -20.02 0.08
N GLY A 587 -14.73 -18.85 0.67
CA GLY A 587 -14.13 -18.46 1.96
C GLY A 587 -14.87 -18.97 3.21
N GLY A 588 -16.09 -19.52 3.07
CA GLY A 588 -16.89 -19.98 4.21
C GLY A 588 -17.46 -18.84 5.08
N GLY A 589 -17.42 -17.60 4.63
CA GLY A 589 -17.92 -16.42 5.33
C GLY A 589 -17.06 -15.94 6.49
N VAL A 590 -17.58 -14.98 7.26
CA VAL A 590 -16.95 -14.48 8.49
C VAL A 590 -17.16 -15.45 9.67
N ALA A 591 -16.47 -15.23 10.78
CA ALA A 591 -16.58 -16.09 11.96
C ALA A 591 -18.02 -16.15 12.53
N PRO A 592 -18.45 -17.28 13.14
CA PRO A 592 -19.79 -17.40 13.74
C PRO A 592 -20.10 -16.29 14.75
N GLY A 593 -21.31 -15.73 14.69
CA GLY A 593 -21.73 -14.61 15.54
C GLY A 593 -21.21 -13.24 15.09
N ARG A 594 -20.47 -13.17 13.97
CA ARG A 594 -20.03 -11.93 13.32
C ARG A 594 -20.88 -11.67 12.08
N THR A 595 -20.90 -10.42 11.63
CA THR A 595 -21.62 -10.00 10.43
C THR A 595 -20.64 -9.52 9.37
N PHE A 596 -20.74 -10.06 8.16
CA PHE A 596 -19.97 -9.59 7.01
C PHE A 596 -20.33 -8.13 6.70
N LYS A 597 -19.32 -7.25 6.75
CA LYS A 597 -19.52 -5.80 6.65
C LYS A 597 -19.11 -5.25 5.30
N ALA A 598 -17.91 -5.60 4.85
CA ALA A 598 -17.33 -5.05 3.63
C ALA A 598 -16.15 -5.91 3.13
N VAL A 599 -15.75 -5.70 1.90
CA VAL A 599 -14.44 -6.13 1.38
C VAL A 599 -13.63 -4.91 0.98
N GLN A 600 -12.32 -4.94 1.23
CA GLN A 600 -11.37 -4.11 0.49
C GLN A 600 -10.86 -4.94 -0.70
N ILE A 601 -11.01 -4.41 -1.91
CA ILE A 601 -10.49 -5.03 -3.14
C ILE A 601 -9.62 -4.05 -3.92
N GLY A 602 -8.55 -4.56 -4.53
CA GLY A 602 -7.60 -3.76 -5.30
C GLY A 602 -6.40 -3.28 -4.51
N GLY A 603 -6.07 -3.98 -3.40
CA GLY A 603 -4.97 -3.62 -2.52
C GLY A 603 -5.25 -2.33 -1.73
N PRO A 604 -4.20 -1.64 -1.25
CA PRO A 604 -4.32 -0.49 -0.34
C PRO A 604 -4.78 0.78 -1.05
N SER A 605 -4.60 0.87 -2.37
CA SER A 605 -5.18 1.94 -3.20
C SER A 605 -6.51 1.54 -3.85
N GLY A 606 -7.06 0.39 -3.42
CA GLY A 606 -8.37 -0.12 -3.81
C GLY A 606 -9.54 0.59 -3.15
N GLY A 607 -10.73 -0.01 -3.22
CA GLY A 607 -11.94 0.53 -2.60
C GLY A 607 -12.59 -0.43 -1.61
N CYS A 608 -13.30 0.13 -0.62
CA CYS A 608 -14.15 -0.59 0.31
C CYS A 608 -15.55 -0.77 -0.28
N ILE A 609 -15.97 -2.01 -0.53
CA ILE A 609 -17.30 -2.35 -1.05
C ILE A 609 -18.14 -2.95 0.08
N PRO A 610 -19.32 -2.40 0.42
CA PRO A 610 -20.17 -2.90 1.48
C PRO A 610 -20.80 -4.26 1.13
N ALA A 611 -21.13 -5.05 2.15
CA ALA A 611 -21.83 -6.32 2.01
C ALA A 611 -23.19 -6.19 1.30
N ALA A 612 -23.84 -5.02 1.35
CA ALA A 612 -25.07 -4.73 0.61
C ALA A 612 -24.90 -4.75 -0.92
N LEU A 613 -23.65 -4.69 -1.42
CA LEU A 613 -23.30 -4.74 -2.83
C LEU A 613 -22.52 -6.02 -3.18
N SER A 614 -22.54 -7.06 -2.33
CA SER A 614 -21.74 -8.26 -2.54
C SER A 614 -22.19 -9.13 -3.72
N ASP A 615 -23.41 -8.94 -4.22
CA ASP A 615 -23.89 -9.59 -5.44
C ASP A 615 -23.30 -8.97 -6.73
N THR A 616 -22.43 -7.96 -6.61
CA THR A 616 -21.75 -7.36 -7.76
C THR A 616 -20.76 -8.36 -8.37
N PRO A 617 -20.80 -8.57 -9.70
CA PRO A 617 -19.81 -9.40 -10.39
C PRO A 617 -18.43 -8.74 -10.35
N ILE A 618 -17.38 -9.52 -10.10
CA ILE A 618 -16.01 -9.01 -10.06
C ILE A 618 -15.45 -8.96 -11.48
N ASP A 619 -15.56 -7.80 -12.12
CA ASP A 619 -14.90 -7.47 -13.37
C ASP A 619 -14.35 -6.03 -13.35
N TYR A 620 -13.51 -5.65 -14.33
CA TYR A 620 -12.82 -4.35 -14.31
C TYR A 620 -13.80 -3.16 -14.37
N GLU A 621 -14.90 -3.31 -15.09
CA GLU A 621 -15.87 -2.24 -15.32
C GLU A 621 -16.74 -2.02 -14.08
N ALA A 622 -17.31 -3.10 -13.53
CA ALA A 622 -18.16 -3.07 -12.34
C ALA A 622 -17.43 -2.55 -11.11
N LEU A 623 -16.18 -2.98 -10.88
CA LEU A 623 -15.38 -2.48 -9.75
C LEU A 623 -15.12 -0.97 -9.86
N ARG A 624 -14.83 -0.47 -11.07
CA ARG A 624 -14.59 0.95 -11.32
C ARG A 624 -15.84 1.79 -11.02
N GLU A 625 -17.02 1.30 -11.37
CA GLU A 625 -18.30 1.97 -11.06
C GLU A 625 -18.55 2.09 -9.54
N LEU A 626 -18.08 1.09 -8.78
CA LEU A 626 -18.14 1.12 -7.32
C LEU A 626 -17.08 2.01 -6.67
N GLY A 627 -16.12 2.55 -7.42
CA GLY A 627 -15.00 3.34 -6.92
C GLY A 627 -13.83 2.48 -6.41
N ALA A 628 -13.83 1.19 -6.74
CA ALA A 628 -12.73 0.27 -6.47
C ALA A 628 -11.97 -0.07 -7.77
N ILE A 629 -10.95 -0.91 -7.66
CA ILE A 629 -10.17 -1.42 -8.80
C ILE A 629 -9.89 -2.92 -8.57
N MET A 630 -9.57 -3.64 -9.64
CA MET A 630 -9.17 -5.05 -9.53
C MET A 630 -7.88 -5.20 -8.72
N GLY A 631 -6.90 -4.32 -8.97
CA GLY A 631 -5.54 -4.45 -8.44
C GLY A 631 -4.95 -5.83 -8.75
N SER A 632 -4.03 -6.31 -7.92
CA SER A 632 -3.52 -7.68 -7.99
C SER A 632 -4.59 -8.76 -7.81
N GLY A 633 -5.80 -8.47 -7.33
CA GLY A 633 -6.82 -9.48 -6.99
C GLY A 633 -6.83 -9.89 -5.51
N GLY A 634 -6.10 -9.17 -4.65
CA GLY A 634 -6.25 -9.29 -3.21
C GLY A 634 -7.61 -8.79 -2.71
N LEU A 635 -8.28 -9.61 -1.89
CA LEU A 635 -9.59 -9.34 -1.31
C LEU A 635 -9.52 -9.55 0.21
N VAL A 636 -9.65 -8.45 0.96
CA VAL A 636 -9.61 -8.46 2.42
C VAL A 636 -11.03 -8.33 2.97
N VAL A 637 -11.49 -9.35 3.67
CA VAL A 637 -12.82 -9.42 4.28
C VAL A 637 -12.85 -8.71 5.64
N LEU A 638 -13.85 -7.85 5.84
CA LEU A 638 -14.08 -7.07 7.05
C LEU A 638 -15.42 -7.46 7.69
N ASP A 639 -15.49 -7.39 9.02
CA ASP A 639 -16.71 -7.69 9.79
C ASP A 639 -17.19 -6.47 10.61
N ASP A 640 -18.25 -6.65 11.39
CA ASP A 640 -18.89 -5.59 12.18
C ASP A 640 -18.00 -4.96 13.29
N THR A 641 -16.81 -5.49 13.56
CA THR A 641 -15.83 -4.88 14.50
C THR A 641 -14.79 -4.02 13.80
N ASP A 642 -14.81 -3.90 12.48
CA ASP A 642 -13.89 -3.00 11.77
C ASP A 642 -14.49 -1.61 11.64
N CYS A 643 -13.72 -0.58 11.99
CA CYS A 643 -14.12 0.82 11.85
C CYS A 643 -13.75 1.31 10.44
N MET A 644 -14.71 1.74 9.62
CA MET A 644 -14.41 2.10 8.23
C MET A 644 -13.57 3.38 8.10
N VAL A 645 -13.67 4.29 9.09
CA VAL A 645 -12.82 5.49 9.15
C VAL A 645 -11.36 5.12 9.45
N ASP A 646 -11.15 4.17 10.37
CA ASP A 646 -9.81 3.67 10.71
C ASP A 646 -9.22 2.81 9.61
N VAL A 647 -10.04 2.00 8.94
CA VAL A 647 -9.65 1.24 7.74
C VAL A 647 -9.17 2.19 6.64
N ALA A 648 -9.92 3.26 6.36
CA ALA A 648 -9.51 4.27 5.39
C ALA A 648 -8.21 4.99 5.80
N ARG A 649 -8.08 5.34 7.09
CA ARG A 649 -6.85 5.93 7.65
C ARG A 649 -5.65 5.02 7.43
N TYR A 650 -5.77 3.75 7.78
CA TYR A 650 -4.71 2.75 7.68
C TYR A 650 -4.25 2.53 6.23
N PHE A 651 -5.19 2.37 5.29
CA PHE A 651 -4.80 2.20 3.88
C PHE A 651 -4.14 3.45 3.30
N LEU A 652 -4.64 4.64 3.66
CA LEU A 652 -4.03 5.89 3.24
C LEU A 652 -2.64 6.06 3.85
N GLU A 653 -2.45 5.71 5.13
CA GLU A 653 -1.15 5.69 5.81
C GLU A 653 -0.14 4.83 5.05
N PHE A 654 -0.52 3.60 4.69
CA PHE A 654 0.31 2.72 3.88
C PHE A 654 0.69 3.39 2.54
N THR A 655 -0.29 3.86 1.75
CA THR A 655 0.02 4.49 0.45
C THR A 655 0.83 5.78 0.59
N GLN A 656 0.71 6.50 1.70
CA GLN A 656 1.49 7.70 1.99
C GLN A 656 2.95 7.35 2.33
N GLN A 657 3.18 6.28 3.11
CA GLN A 657 4.52 5.76 3.40
C GLN A 657 5.20 5.25 2.12
N GLU A 658 4.44 4.62 1.23
CA GLU A 658 4.93 4.08 -0.04
C GLU A 658 4.99 5.10 -1.19
N SER A 659 4.68 6.38 -0.91
CA SER A 659 4.79 7.43 -1.91
C SER A 659 6.26 7.63 -2.30
N CYS A 660 6.57 7.52 -3.59
CA CYS A 660 7.91 7.84 -4.11
C CYS A 660 8.36 9.29 -3.82
N GLY A 661 7.46 10.19 -3.42
CA GLY A 661 7.80 11.56 -3.03
C GLY A 661 7.99 12.55 -4.17
N HIS A 662 7.74 12.13 -5.42
CA HIS A 662 8.00 12.96 -6.61
C HIS A 662 6.94 14.05 -6.84
N CYS A 663 5.65 13.71 -6.85
CA CYS A 663 4.59 14.69 -7.14
C CYS A 663 3.95 15.26 -5.86
N THR A 664 3.69 16.57 -5.85
CA THR A 664 3.16 17.30 -4.68
C THR A 664 1.83 16.76 -4.18
N PHE A 665 0.92 16.42 -5.08
CA PHE A 665 -0.41 15.90 -4.71
C PHE A 665 -0.32 14.57 -3.98
N CYS A 666 0.50 13.63 -4.46
CA CYS A 666 0.72 12.38 -3.75
C CYS A 666 1.50 12.62 -2.45
N ARG A 667 2.68 13.27 -2.51
CA ARG A 667 3.57 13.44 -1.35
C ARG A 667 2.93 14.22 -0.20
N VAL A 668 2.33 15.37 -0.50
CA VAL A 668 1.81 16.30 0.52
C VAL A 668 0.31 16.13 0.70
N GLY A 669 -0.43 15.90 -0.39
CA GLY A 669 -1.88 15.80 -0.34
C GLY A 669 -2.36 14.56 0.44
N THR A 670 -1.74 13.39 0.22
CA THR A 670 -2.09 12.18 1.01
C THR A 670 -1.74 12.36 2.49
N ARG A 671 -0.62 13.01 2.81
CA ARG A 671 -0.24 13.32 4.21
C ARG A 671 -1.29 14.22 4.89
N LYS A 672 -1.71 15.29 4.23
CA LYS A 672 -2.76 16.18 4.79
C LYS A 672 -4.10 15.47 4.93
N LEU A 673 -4.45 14.60 3.99
CA LEU A 673 -5.66 13.78 4.07
C LEU A 673 -5.59 12.78 5.23
N LEU A 674 -4.42 12.18 5.47
CA LEU A 674 -4.16 11.30 6.61
C LEU A 674 -4.31 12.05 7.94
N ASP A 675 -3.71 13.24 8.07
CA ASP A 675 -3.85 14.06 9.28
C ASP A 675 -5.34 14.37 9.61
N MET A 676 -6.20 14.51 8.59
CA MET A 676 -7.64 14.72 8.76
C MET A 676 -8.35 13.46 9.26
N LEU A 677 -8.00 12.28 8.75
CA LEU A 677 -8.53 11.01 9.22
C LEU A 677 -8.06 10.69 10.65
N GLU A 678 -6.80 11.01 11.00
CA GLU A 678 -6.30 10.90 12.37
C GLU A 678 -7.08 11.80 13.34
N ARG A 679 -7.47 13.01 12.91
CA ARG A 679 -8.35 13.88 13.71
C ARG A 679 -9.76 13.32 13.88
N LEU A 680 -10.30 12.61 12.89
CA LEU A 680 -11.56 11.89 13.03
C LEU A 680 -11.42 10.74 14.04
N CYS A 681 -10.41 9.89 13.89
CA CYS A 681 -10.16 8.76 14.79
C CYS A 681 -9.84 9.19 16.24
N SER A 682 -9.33 10.42 16.43
CA SER A 682 -9.07 11.00 17.75
C SER A 682 -10.21 11.87 18.30
N GLY A 683 -11.32 12.03 17.56
CA GLY A 683 -12.48 12.84 17.96
C GLY A 683 -12.24 14.35 17.94
N LYS A 684 -11.15 14.82 17.33
CA LYS A 684 -10.74 16.23 17.25
C LYS A 684 -11.24 16.93 15.98
N ALA A 685 -11.81 16.17 15.03
CA ALA A 685 -12.30 16.71 13.77
C ALA A 685 -13.54 17.60 13.91
N SER A 686 -13.71 18.51 12.96
CA SER A 686 -14.87 19.40 12.85
C SER A 686 -15.84 18.98 11.74
N ARG A 687 -17.09 19.42 11.77
CA ARG A 687 -18.11 19.01 10.78
C ARG A 687 -17.78 19.44 9.34
N HIS A 688 -17.10 20.56 9.15
CA HIS A 688 -16.66 21.05 7.83
C HIS A 688 -15.59 20.13 7.21
N GLU A 689 -14.90 19.35 8.03
CA GLU A 689 -13.73 18.58 7.61
C GLU A 689 -14.10 17.45 6.63
N LEU A 690 -15.35 16.96 6.62
CA LEU A 690 -15.79 15.96 5.63
C LEU A 690 -15.79 16.52 4.20
N ASP A 691 -16.20 17.78 4.03
CA ASP A 691 -16.20 18.42 2.71
C ASP A 691 -14.76 18.68 2.24
N ASP A 692 -13.88 19.08 3.17
CA ASP A 692 -12.45 19.25 2.89
C ASP A 692 -11.77 17.90 2.55
N ILE A 693 -12.12 16.81 3.23
CA ILE A 693 -11.64 15.45 2.94
C ILE A 693 -12.04 15.06 1.53
N ALA A 694 -13.32 15.20 1.17
CA ALA A 694 -13.82 14.86 -0.16
C ALA A 694 -13.12 15.68 -1.25
N TRP A 695 -12.97 16.99 -1.01
CA TRP A 695 -12.29 17.89 -1.93
C TRP A 695 -10.81 17.55 -2.13
N LEU A 696 -10.08 17.28 -1.05
CA LEU A 696 -8.66 16.96 -1.10
C LEU A 696 -8.44 15.59 -1.74
N ALA A 697 -9.25 14.59 -1.40
CA ALA A 697 -9.20 13.27 -2.00
C ALA A 697 -9.31 13.36 -3.55
N GLN A 698 -10.31 14.08 -4.05
CA GLN A 698 -10.45 14.29 -5.50
C GLN A 698 -9.26 15.06 -6.10
N SER A 699 -8.75 16.06 -5.40
CA SER A 699 -7.59 16.84 -5.87
C SER A 699 -6.31 16.00 -5.95
N VAL A 700 -6.14 15.03 -5.05
CA VAL A 700 -5.03 14.07 -5.09
C VAL A 700 -5.19 13.13 -6.28
N THR A 701 -6.40 12.63 -6.52
CA THR A 701 -6.72 11.80 -7.69
C THR A 701 -6.42 12.51 -9.00
N ASP A 702 -6.85 13.76 -9.15
CA ASP A 702 -6.71 14.52 -10.39
C ASP A 702 -5.26 15.00 -10.62
N GLY A 703 -4.54 15.32 -9.54
CA GLY A 703 -3.23 15.96 -9.58
C GLY A 703 -2.01 15.03 -9.53
N SER A 704 -2.21 13.73 -9.28
CA SER A 704 -1.12 12.76 -9.15
C SER A 704 -0.62 12.25 -10.50
N LEU A 705 0.70 11.99 -10.59
CA LEU A 705 1.36 11.59 -11.84
C LEU A 705 1.09 10.13 -12.22
N CYS A 706 1.30 9.20 -11.28
CA CYS A 706 1.18 7.76 -11.52
C CYS A 706 -0.09 7.15 -10.94
N GLY A 707 -0.37 5.89 -11.28
CA GLY A 707 -1.56 5.15 -10.83
C GLY A 707 -1.72 5.17 -9.31
N LEU A 708 -0.65 4.90 -8.56
CA LEU A 708 -0.66 4.88 -7.10
C LEU A 708 -1.21 6.18 -6.48
N GLY A 709 -0.67 7.34 -6.86
CA GLY A 709 -1.16 8.61 -6.32
C GLY A 709 -2.59 8.91 -6.74
N LYS A 710 -3.01 8.47 -7.93
CA LYS A 710 -4.39 8.66 -8.43
C LYS A 710 -5.41 7.84 -7.65
N THR A 711 -5.02 6.63 -7.23
CA THR A 711 -5.91 5.66 -6.56
C THR A 711 -5.74 5.66 -5.04
N ALA A 712 -4.67 6.24 -4.48
CA ALA A 712 -4.45 6.34 -3.03
C ALA A 712 -5.66 6.87 -2.23
N PRO A 713 -6.48 7.82 -2.74
CA PRO A 713 -7.66 8.28 -2.03
C PRO A 713 -8.88 7.33 -2.08
N ASN A 714 -8.86 6.26 -2.89
CA ASN A 714 -10.02 5.39 -3.11
C ASN A 714 -10.61 4.79 -1.83
N PRO A 715 -9.82 4.30 -0.84
CA PRO A 715 -10.39 3.82 0.43
C PRO A 715 -11.15 4.92 1.16
N VAL A 716 -10.68 6.17 1.10
CA VAL A 716 -11.34 7.32 1.71
C VAL A 716 -12.62 7.68 0.96
N VAL A 717 -12.57 7.75 -0.37
CA VAL A 717 -13.72 8.11 -1.20
C VAL A 717 -14.85 7.08 -1.07
N THR A 718 -14.51 5.80 -1.12
CA THR A 718 -15.50 4.72 -1.04
C THR A 718 -16.10 4.59 0.36
N THR A 719 -15.29 4.69 1.42
CA THR A 719 -15.83 4.64 2.79
C THR A 719 -16.66 5.87 3.13
N LEU A 720 -16.28 7.07 2.68
CA LEU A 720 -17.09 8.27 2.85
C LEU A 720 -18.43 8.17 2.08
N LYS A 721 -18.46 7.46 0.94
CA LYS A 721 -19.67 7.22 0.15
C LYS A 721 -20.60 6.19 0.80
N TYR A 722 -20.07 5.04 1.22
CA TYR A 722 -20.89 3.89 1.63
C TYR A 722 -21.10 3.78 3.15
N PHE A 723 -20.23 4.39 3.96
CA PHE A 723 -20.22 4.30 5.42
C PHE A 723 -20.18 5.69 6.08
N ARG A 724 -20.89 6.66 5.46
CA ARG A 724 -20.92 8.05 5.92
C ARG A 724 -21.40 8.19 7.37
N ASP A 725 -22.31 7.33 7.80
CA ASP A 725 -22.81 7.25 9.16
C ASP A 725 -21.70 7.02 10.19
N GLU A 726 -20.67 6.24 9.85
CA GLU A 726 -19.50 6.07 10.73
C GLU A 726 -18.66 7.34 10.82
N TYR A 727 -18.48 8.07 9.71
CA TYR A 727 -17.80 9.37 9.73
C TYR A 727 -18.55 10.39 10.60
N GLU A 728 -19.87 10.43 10.48
CA GLU A 728 -20.73 11.29 11.30
C GLU A 728 -20.66 10.90 12.78
N ALA A 729 -20.66 9.60 13.10
CA ALA A 729 -20.44 9.13 14.46
C ALA A 729 -19.08 9.60 15.03
N HIS A 730 -18.00 9.57 14.24
CA HIS A 730 -16.68 10.03 14.70
C HIS A 730 -16.65 11.54 15.00
N LEU A 731 -17.37 12.35 14.22
CA LEU A 731 -17.54 13.78 14.52
C LEU A 731 -18.22 14.03 15.87
N GLU A 732 -19.18 13.16 16.20
CA GLU A 732 -19.86 13.14 17.51
C GLU A 732 -19.02 12.52 18.63
N GLY A 733 -17.78 12.11 18.34
CA GLY A 733 -16.89 11.45 19.29
C GLY A 733 -17.28 10.01 19.61
N ARG A 734 -17.94 9.32 18.67
CA ARG A 734 -18.32 7.92 18.77
C ARG A 734 -17.63 7.06 17.71
N CYS A 735 -17.16 5.88 18.09
CA CYS A 735 -16.70 4.84 17.17
C CYS A 735 -17.63 3.63 17.32
N PRO A 736 -18.60 3.42 16.40
CA PRO A 736 -19.58 2.34 16.50
C PRO A 736 -18.94 0.95 16.59
N ALA A 737 -17.84 0.73 15.86
CA ALA A 737 -17.08 -0.52 15.85
C ALA A 737 -16.20 -0.72 17.10
N GLY A 738 -16.06 0.30 17.96
CA GLY A 738 -15.27 0.20 19.19
C GLY A 738 -13.76 0.06 18.98
N ARG A 739 -13.22 0.52 17.83
CA ARG A 739 -11.80 0.37 17.47
C ARG A 739 -10.93 1.58 17.85
N CYS A 740 -11.40 2.80 17.60
CA CYS A 740 -10.59 4.00 17.81
C CYS A 740 -10.40 4.28 19.30
N LYS A 741 -9.20 4.03 19.84
CA LYS A 741 -8.85 4.11 21.28
C LYS A 741 -9.35 5.40 21.95
N SER A 742 -9.24 6.55 21.27
CA SER A 742 -9.65 7.86 21.81
C SER A 742 -11.17 8.09 21.89
N LEU A 743 -11.97 7.23 21.23
CA LEU A 743 -13.43 7.35 21.14
C LEU A 743 -14.18 6.29 21.95
N ILE A 744 -13.44 5.45 22.67
CA ILE A 744 -14.00 4.35 23.45
C ILE A 744 -13.64 4.50 24.93
N GLN A 745 -14.41 3.82 25.76
CA GLN A 745 -14.13 3.62 27.17
C GLN A 745 -14.44 2.17 27.53
N TYR A 746 -13.76 1.64 28.55
CA TYR A 746 -14.11 0.36 29.12
C TYR A 746 -15.07 0.55 30.29
N LYS A 747 -16.11 -0.27 30.33
CA LYS A 747 -17.10 -0.28 31.42
C LYS A 747 -17.19 -1.68 32.01
N VAL A 748 -17.06 -1.76 33.33
CA VAL A 748 -17.27 -3.00 34.08
C VAL A 748 -18.77 -3.22 34.28
N THR A 749 -19.26 -4.40 33.93
CA THR A 749 -20.65 -4.82 34.08
C THR A 749 -20.87 -5.49 35.44
N ARG A 750 -22.14 -5.82 35.72
CA ARG A 750 -22.53 -6.54 36.95
C ARG A 750 -21.98 -7.96 37.04
N ASP A 751 -21.46 -8.50 35.94
CA ASP A 751 -20.94 -9.87 35.87
C ASP A 751 -19.52 -9.97 36.48
N CYS A 752 -18.97 -8.84 36.96
CA CYS A 752 -17.66 -8.80 37.60
C CYS A 752 -17.67 -9.52 38.96
N VAL A 753 -16.92 -10.60 39.06
CA VAL A 753 -16.75 -11.39 40.29
C VAL A 753 -15.69 -10.87 41.28
N GLY A 754 -15.01 -9.76 40.95
CA GLY A 754 -14.03 -9.16 41.85
C GLY A 754 -12.70 -9.92 42.00
N CYS A 755 -12.26 -10.63 40.96
CA CYS A 755 -11.04 -11.47 40.99
C CYS A 755 -9.70 -10.70 40.95
N THR A 756 -9.71 -9.38 40.73
CA THR A 756 -8.54 -8.47 40.66
C THR A 756 -7.56 -8.65 39.49
N LEU A 757 -7.73 -9.66 38.63
CA LEU A 757 -6.84 -9.90 37.48
C LEU A 757 -6.73 -8.67 36.56
N CYS A 758 -7.84 -7.98 36.30
CA CYS A 758 -7.87 -6.76 35.49
C CYS A 758 -7.01 -5.63 36.07
N ALA A 759 -6.93 -5.51 37.40
CA ALA A 759 -6.10 -4.52 38.08
C ALA A 759 -4.62 -4.89 38.01
N GLN A 760 -4.29 -6.17 38.24
CA GLN A 760 -2.91 -6.67 38.15
C GLN A 760 -2.30 -6.52 36.76
N HIS A 761 -3.12 -6.63 35.71
CA HIS A 761 -2.67 -6.50 34.31
C HIS A 761 -2.84 -5.07 33.76
N CYS A 762 -3.26 -4.10 34.58
CA CYS A 762 -3.41 -2.71 34.13
C CYS A 762 -2.04 -2.00 34.16
N PRO A 763 -1.47 -1.60 33.01
CA PRO A 763 -0.12 -1.03 32.95
C PRO A 763 -0.03 0.38 33.58
N VAL A 764 -1.17 1.05 33.69
CA VAL A 764 -1.28 2.44 34.17
C VAL A 764 -2.05 2.54 35.49
N ALA A 765 -2.28 1.40 36.16
CA ALA A 765 -3.01 1.32 37.43
C ALA A 765 -4.37 2.04 37.43
N ALA A 766 -5.07 2.08 36.28
CA ALA A 766 -6.40 2.69 36.14
C ALA A 766 -7.52 1.89 36.83
N ILE A 767 -7.21 0.74 37.44
CA ILE A 767 -8.18 -0.11 38.14
C ILE A 767 -7.61 -0.42 39.52
N GLU A 768 -8.32 -0.01 40.57
CA GLU A 768 -7.94 -0.31 41.94
C GLU A 768 -8.21 -1.80 42.26
N ALA A 769 -7.21 -2.50 42.80
CA ALA A 769 -7.35 -3.90 43.19
C ALA A 769 -8.21 -4.03 44.46
N THR A 770 -9.52 -4.24 44.28
CA THR A 770 -10.50 -4.38 45.38
C THR A 770 -11.11 -5.80 45.36
N PRO A 771 -10.50 -6.78 46.07
CA PRO A 771 -10.98 -8.15 46.07
C PRO A 771 -12.46 -8.27 46.46
N TYR A 772 -13.18 -9.14 45.74
CA TYR A 772 -14.61 -9.44 45.97
C TYR A 772 -15.57 -8.25 45.78
N ARG A 773 -15.10 -7.17 45.14
CA ARG A 773 -15.94 -6.03 44.75
C ARG A 773 -15.97 -5.88 43.24
N GLN A 774 -17.06 -5.28 42.74
CA GLN A 774 -17.12 -4.85 41.35
C GLN A 774 -16.07 -3.77 41.13
N HIS A 775 -15.16 -4.02 40.19
CA HIS A 775 -14.09 -3.08 39.87
C HIS A 775 -14.64 -1.88 39.10
N VAL A 776 -13.96 -0.74 39.22
CA VAL A 776 -14.24 0.48 38.47
C VAL A 776 -12.98 0.88 37.72
N ILE A 777 -13.13 1.30 36.46
CA ILE A 777 -12.04 1.78 35.62
C ILE A 777 -12.03 3.30 35.68
N ASP A 778 -10.92 3.88 36.11
CA ASP A 778 -10.68 5.32 36.01
C ASP A 778 -10.43 5.68 34.55
N THR A 779 -11.41 6.35 33.93
CA THR A 779 -11.34 6.76 32.53
C THR A 779 -10.30 7.84 32.27
N GLN A 780 -9.83 8.58 33.28
CA GLN A 780 -8.79 9.59 33.10
C GLN A 780 -7.39 8.96 33.03
N LEU A 781 -7.17 7.85 33.73
CA LEU A 781 -5.91 7.11 33.70
C LEU A 781 -5.88 6.05 32.58
N CYS A 782 -7.04 5.51 32.19
CA CYS A 782 -7.12 4.41 31.25
C CYS A 782 -6.62 4.80 29.84
N THR A 783 -5.63 4.07 29.32
CA THR A 783 -5.10 4.22 27.95
C THR A 783 -5.84 3.35 26.92
N CYS A 784 -6.91 2.69 27.33
CA CYS A 784 -7.69 1.75 26.52
C CYS A 784 -6.85 0.60 25.89
N CYS A 785 -5.78 0.16 26.56
CA CYS A 785 -4.85 -0.88 26.07
C CYS A 785 -5.43 -2.30 25.94
N ASP A 786 -6.70 -2.50 26.32
CA ASP A 786 -7.46 -3.76 26.20
C ASP A 786 -7.06 -4.92 27.13
N ALA A 787 -5.92 -4.82 27.82
CA ALA A 787 -5.42 -5.86 28.73
C ALA A 787 -6.46 -6.32 29.78
N CYS A 788 -7.20 -5.38 30.36
CA CYS A 788 -8.22 -5.70 31.36
C CYS A 788 -9.37 -6.55 30.80
N ARG A 789 -9.81 -6.28 29.56
CA ARG A 789 -10.93 -6.99 28.93
C ARG A 789 -10.51 -8.39 28.50
N THR A 790 -9.33 -8.53 27.89
CA THR A 790 -8.82 -9.83 27.43
C THR A 790 -8.55 -10.80 28.57
N THR A 791 -8.07 -10.30 29.71
CA THR A 791 -7.75 -11.13 30.89
C THR A 791 -8.97 -11.43 31.77
N CYS A 792 -10.11 -10.75 31.57
CA CYS A 792 -11.30 -10.93 32.40
C CYS A 792 -11.95 -12.30 32.14
N PRO A 793 -11.98 -13.23 33.12
CA PRO A 793 -12.50 -14.59 32.91
C PRO A 793 -14.01 -14.64 32.67
N GLU A 794 -14.74 -13.67 33.22
CA GLU A 794 -16.20 -13.56 33.09
C GLU A 794 -16.63 -12.66 31.91
N HIS A 795 -15.67 -12.15 31.13
CA HIS A 795 -15.92 -11.15 30.08
C HIS A 795 -16.73 -9.93 30.56
N ALA A 796 -16.60 -9.58 31.85
CA ALA A 796 -17.38 -8.56 32.50
C ALA A 796 -16.98 -7.11 32.14
N ILE A 797 -16.01 -6.92 31.25
CA ILE A 797 -15.55 -5.59 30.81
C ILE A 797 -15.96 -5.41 29.36
N VAL A 798 -16.81 -4.41 29.09
CA VAL A 798 -17.33 -4.12 27.75
C VAL A 798 -16.78 -2.79 27.23
N THR A 799 -16.63 -2.70 25.91
CA THR A 799 -16.28 -1.44 25.24
C THR A 799 -17.55 -0.63 25.01
N ILE A 800 -17.54 0.63 25.41
CA ILE A 800 -18.60 1.60 25.14
C ILE A 800 -18.04 2.80 24.39
N SER A 801 -18.89 3.50 23.65
CA SER A 801 -18.52 4.73 22.95
C SER A 801 -19.55 5.83 23.28
N PRO A 802 -19.36 6.55 24.40
CA PRO A 802 -20.40 7.40 24.98
C PRO A 802 -20.67 8.70 24.20
N GLY A 803 -19.79 9.09 23.27
CA GLY A 803 -19.90 10.32 22.49
C GLY A 803 -19.54 11.60 23.27
N LYS A 804 -19.44 12.72 22.54
CA LYS A 804 -19.31 14.05 23.14
C LYS A 804 -20.62 14.41 23.83
N SER A 805 -20.59 14.69 25.13
CA SER A 805 -21.74 15.26 25.83
C SER A 805 -22.10 16.61 25.22
N HIS A 806 -23.09 16.64 24.33
CA HIS A 806 -23.73 17.89 24.00
C HIS A 806 -24.46 18.36 25.26
N LYS A 807 -23.93 19.40 25.94
CA LYS A 807 -24.80 20.21 26.79
C LYS A 807 -25.98 20.61 25.89
N PRO A 808 -27.24 20.27 26.23
CA PRO A 808 -28.37 20.71 25.44
C PRO A 808 -28.29 22.23 25.33
N LYS A 809 -28.34 22.76 24.10
CA LYS A 809 -28.51 24.21 23.90
C LYS A 809 -29.77 24.59 24.70
N PRO A 810 -29.74 25.66 25.51
CA PRO A 810 -30.95 26.14 26.16
C PRO A 810 -31.99 26.41 25.08
N GLU A 811 -33.18 25.85 25.26
CA GLU A 811 -34.31 26.08 24.36
C GLU A 811 -34.50 27.60 24.16
N PRO A 812 -34.77 28.06 22.93
CA PRO A 812 -35.14 29.45 22.73
C PRO A 812 -36.39 29.73 23.57
N LYS A 813 -36.29 30.70 24.50
CA LYS A 813 -37.40 31.14 25.32
C LYS A 813 -38.55 31.53 24.41
N VAL A 814 -39.62 30.74 24.41
CA VAL A 814 -40.90 31.11 23.81
C VAL A 814 -41.40 32.36 24.55
N PRO A 815 -41.62 33.50 23.88
CA PRO A 815 -42.19 34.66 24.53
C PRO A 815 -43.61 34.33 25.01
N LYS A 816 -43.89 34.63 26.29
CA LYS A 816 -45.23 34.47 26.88
C LYS A 816 -46.23 35.32 26.09
N PRO A 817 -47.44 34.82 25.80
CA PRO A 817 -48.48 35.61 25.16
C PRO A 817 -48.92 36.74 26.09
N GLU A 818 -48.82 37.98 25.62
CA GLU A 818 -49.49 39.12 26.24
C GLU A 818 -51.00 38.94 26.09
N ILE A 819 -51.66 38.81 27.22
CA ILE A 819 -53.12 38.81 27.32
C ILE A 819 -53.55 40.28 27.25
N GLN A 820 -54.10 40.71 26.12
CA GLN A 820 -54.91 41.92 26.06
C GLN A 820 -56.33 41.59 26.52
N VAL A 821 -56.75 42.18 27.64
CA VAL A 821 -58.15 42.23 28.07
C VAL A 821 -58.61 43.68 27.92
N ALA A 822 -59.63 43.86 27.06
CA ALA A 822 -60.52 45.01 26.88
C ALA A 822 -59.91 46.42 26.70
#